data_AF-A0AAQ3PYP6-F1
#
_entry.id   AF-A0AAQ3PYP6-F1
#
_cell.length_a   1.000
_cell.length_b   1.000
_cell.length_c   1.000
_cell.angle_alpha   90.00
_cell.angle_beta   90.00
_cell.angle_gamma   90.00
#
_symmetry.space_group_name_H-M   'P 1'
#
loop_
_entity.id
_entity.type
_entity.pdbx_description
1 polymer ?
#
loop_
_entity_poly.entity_id
_entity_poly.type
_entity_poly.pdbx_seq_one_letter_code
_entity_poly.pdbx_strand_id
1 'polypeptide(L)'
;MPALPSKVAPFPVFSFFCLVLFFVSFFSSISSAQPTAADVLLLLNKIKPALQGSAANSELSSWNVSLPLCLWRGLRWSAGGGAAALRCDEDPALRSNTSLASDPSLHLLSIRLPAAALAGSLPPELGQLSYLESLYLGVNSLIGAIPLELGNAPALADLDLGGNSLDGSLPPSIWNLCDQLVSLRLHGNKLSGAVPDPAEPSSNCDNLKVLDLGSNRFQGAFPEFIGGFHDLEELDLSSNHFSGSIPDSLAGLKNLTKLNLSNNNFTGPLPASFQGSGFTAEAFQGNNPELCGPPLRKCGSNSGLSSGAIAGIVIGLLAGAVVLASVSIGWVQGRKRRNKGRKADEEDDMVFEEEGNSGSGDGRLMIFQGGEHLTLDEVLNATGQVLEKTSYGTVYKAKLADGGNIALRLLREGSCKDQDECLPVIRQLGRVRHENLAALRAFYQGKRGEKLLIYDYHPTRTLHDLLHDTRAGKPLLNWPRRHKIALGVARGLAHLHTGLETPMTHGNVRSKNVLVDEFFVARLAEFGVDKLMVPAVADEMVSAAKADGYKAPELQKMKKCNTRTDVYAFGILLLEILMGKKPGKGTGREGDGADLPSMVKVAVLEEVTMEVFDVEVLKGIRSPMEEGLVQALKLAMGCCAPVASVRPDMDEVVKQLEENRPRNSDELEKCENYFLKLIKYHLSSCKDELKPSIARIGTFVENLKRLNERSQTMQNSDDKISKESNPRKFVEEEYLATETN
;
A
#
# COMPACT_ATOMS: atom_id res chain seq x y z
N MET A 1 -38.54 33.43 -92.30
CA MET A 1 -39.94 33.06 -92.63
C MET A 1 -40.40 32.02 -91.62
N PRO A 2 -41.62 32.11 -91.07
CA PRO A 2 -42.34 33.24 -90.46
C PRO A 2 -42.65 32.89 -88.96
N ALA A 3 -43.23 33.68 -88.06
CA ALA A 3 -43.61 35.08 -87.93
C ALA A 3 -43.85 35.37 -86.42
N LEU A 4 -43.49 36.59 -86.00
CA LEU A 4 -43.87 37.37 -84.80
C LEU A 4 -45.41 37.53 -84.64
N PRO A 5 -46.02 38.06 -83.54
CA PRO A 5 -45.59 39.26 -82.75
C PRO A 5 -45.82 39.23 -81.20
N SER A 6 -45.05 39.96 -80.37
CA SER A 6 -45.21 41.38 -79.90
C SER A 6 -46.53 41.59 -79.10
N LYS A 7 -46.68 42.23 -77.92
CA LYS A 7 -46.05 43.30 -77.10
C LYS A 7 -46.70 43.16 -75.68
N VAL A 8 -46.35 43.79 -74.55
CA VAL A 8 -46.24 45.21 -74.15
C VAL A 8 -45.74 45.21 -72.67
N ALA A 9 -44.86 46.14 -72.27
CA ALA A 9 -44.51 46.49 -70.86
C ALA A 9 -45.60 47.39 -70.20
N PRO A 10 -45.50 48.00 -68.99
CA PRO A 10 -44.62 47.86 -67.81
C PRO A 10 -45.39 47.70 -66.45
N PHE A 11 -44.66 47.61 -65.33
CA PHE A 11 -45.07 47.70 -63.89
C PHE A 11 -46.18 48.73 -63.56
N PRO A 12 -47.04 48.61 -62.50
CA PRO A 12 -46.61 48.57 -61.08
C PRO A 12 -47.49 47.81 -60.03
N VAL A 13 -46.87 47.54 -58.88
CA VAL A 13 -47.34 47.58 -57.47
C VAL A 13 -48.81 47.23 -57.11
N PHE A 14 -48.93 46.49 -56.00
CA PHE A 14 -50.13 46.15 -55.19
C PHE A 14 -50.87 44.84 -55.54
N SER A 15 -50.53 43.76 -54.83
CA SER A 15 -51.44 43.17 -53.85
C SER A 15 -50.73 42.05 -53.08
N PHE A 16 -50.07 42.44 -52.00
CA PHE A 16 -49.40 41.56 -51.05
C PHE A 16 -50.39 41.23 -49.92
N PHE A 17 -51.52 40.61 -50.22
CA PHE A 17 -52.46 40.14 -49.21
C PHE A 17 -53.18 38.90 -49.75
N CYS A 18 -53.25 37.86 -48.91
CA CYS A 18 -53.94 36.57 -49.15
C CYS A 18 -53.10 35.37 -49.62
N LEU A 19 -51.84 35.26 -49.20
CA LEU A 19 -51.11 33.97 -49.18
C LEU A 19 -50.29 33.76 -47.89
N VAL A 20 -50.82 34.18 -46.75
CA VAL A 20 -50.19 33.99 -45.41
C VAL A 20 -51.08 33.24 -44.41
N LEU A 21 -52.31 32.84 -44.75
CA LEU A 21 -53.25 32.27 -43.77
C LEU A 21 -53.57 30.77 -43.92
N PHE A 22 -52.65 29.98 -44.48
CA PHE A 22 -52.77 28.50 -44.44
C PHE A 22 -51.49 27.76 -44.04
N PHE A 23 -50.49 28.48 -43.50
CA PHE A 23 -49.27 27.91 -42.92
C PHE A 23 -48.99 28.43 -41.49
N VAL A 24 -50.04 28.79 -40.74
CA VAL A 24 -49.93 29.36 -39.37
C VAL A 24 -50.65 28.50 -38.31
N SER A 25 -50.73 27.19 -38.51
CA SER A 25 -51.29 26.28 -37.48
C SER A 25 -50.47 25.01 -37.20
N PHE A 26 -49.22 24.94 -37.66
CA PHE A 26 -48.32 23.82 -37.32
C PHE A 26 -46.89 24.20 -36.90
N PHE A 27 -46.61 25.49 -36.67
CA PHE A 27 -45.38 25.94 -36.01
C PHE A 27 -45.70 27.01 -34.96
N SER A 28 -46.55 26.64 -33.99
CA SER A 28 -46.68 27.37 -32.72
C SER A 28 -46.04 26.56 -31.61
N SER A 29 -44.74 26.28 -31.77
CA SER A 29 -43.82 25.87 -30.71
C SER A 29 -42.38 26.24 -31.09
N ILE A 30 -42.16 27.46 -31.60
CA ILE A 30 -40.86 28.09 -31.41
C ILE A 30 -40.86 28.57 -29.97
N SER A 31 -40.53 27.65 -29.06
CA SER A 31 -40.00 28.07 -27.76
C SER A 31 -38.78 28.90 -28.09
N SER A 32 -38.79 30.17 -27.69
CA SER A 32 -37.61 31.02 -27.73
C SER A 32 -36.49 30.27 -27.03
N ALA A 33 -35.56 29.67 -27.80
CA ALA A 33 -34.35 29.10 -27.23
C ALA A 33 -33.59 30.28 -26.62
N GLN A 34 -33.72 30.42 -25.29
CA GLN A 34 -32.91 31.37 -24.54
C GLN A 34 -31.44 31.07 -24.86
N PRO A 35 -30.59 32.10 -25.05
CA PRO A 35 -29.18 31.88 -25.30
C PRO A 35 -28.57 31.22 -24.05
N THR A 36 -28.34 29.91 -24.12
CA THR A 36 -27.63 29.18 -23.06
C THR A 36 -26.18 29.62 -23.04
N ALA A 37 -25.56 29.68 -21.86
CA ALA A 37 -24.17 30.09 -21.74
C ALA A 37 -23.27 29.21 -22.63
N ALA A 38 -22.37 29.82 -23.38
CA ALA A 38 -21.50 29.08 -24.32
C ALA A 38 -20.70 27.97 -23.61
N ASP A 39 -20.18 28.26 -22.41
CA ASP A 39 -19.43 27.31 -21.58
C ASP A 39 -20.33 26.15 -21.09
N VAL A 40 -21.60 26.40 -20.78
CA VAL A 40 -22.56 25.36 -20.38
C VAL A 40 -22.84 24.42 -21.55
N LEU A 41 -23.01 24.96 -22.75
CA LEU A 41 -23.19 24.15 -23.96
C LEU A 41 -21.95 23.31 -24.26
N LEU A 42 -20.77 23.89 -24.14
CA LEU A 42 -19.50 23.20 -24.34
C LEU A 42 -19.33 22.08 -23.31
N LEU A 43 -19.64 22.37 -22.05
CA LEU A 43 -19.56 21.42 -20.95
C LEU A 43 -20.45 20.21 -21.18
N LEU A 44 -21.73 20.44 -21.50
CA LEU A 44 -22.72 19.35 -21.62
C LEU A 44 -22.55 18.54 -22.90
N ASN A 45 -22.25 19.19 -24.03
CA ASN A 45 -22.25 18.53 -25.34
C ASN A 45 -20.90 17.93 -25.71
N LYS A 46 -19.80 18.43 -25.13
CA LYS A 46 -18.44 18.05 -25.52
C LYS A 46 -17.63 17.51 -24.35
N ILE A 47 -17.55 18.28 -23.26
CA ILE A 47 -16.64 17.94 -22.16
C ILE A 47 -17.17 16.74 -21.36
N LYS A 48 -18.44 16.78 -20.93
CA LYS A 48 -19.10 15.71 -20.19
C LYS A 48 -19.01 14.33 -20.88
N PRO A 49 -19.43 14.17 -22.16
CA PRO A 49 -19.36 12.86 -22.81
C PRO A 49 -17.92 12.38 -23.00
N ALA A 50 -16.97 13.28 -23.28
CA ALA A 50 -15.57 12.92 -23.45
C ALA A 50 -14.95 12.41 -22.14
N LEU A 51 -15.22 13.05 -21.00
CA LEU A 51 -14.71 12.60 -19.68
C LEU A 51 -15.38 11.31 -19.20
N GLN A 52 -16.67 11.13 -19.53
CA GLN A 52 -17.44 9.96 -19.12
C GLN A 52 -16.96 8.66 -19.80
N GLY A 53 -16.57 8.73 -21.08
CA GLY A 53 -16.23 7.54 -21.86
C GLY A 53 -17.47 6.69 -22.18
N SER A 54 -17.34 5.36 -22.11
CA SER A 54 -18.36 4.41 -22.58
C SER A 54 -19.46 4.05 -21.56
N ALA A 55 -19.26 4.35 -20.27
CA ALA A 55 -20.18 4.00 -19.19
C ALA A 55 -20.69 5.24 -18.46
N ALA A 56 -21.94 5.21 -17.97
CA ALA A 56 -22.51 6.32 -17.21
C ALA A 56 -21.73 6.57 -15.91
N ASN A 57 -21.40 7.83 -15.62
CA ASN A 57 -20.68 8.23 -14.42
C ASN A 57 -21.62 8.97 -13.45
N SER A 58 -21.64 8.55 -12.18
CA SER A 58 -22.54 9.10 -11.17
C SER A 58 -22.24 10.55 -10.80
N GLU A 59 -20.99 10.99 -10.85
CA GLU A 59 -20.62 12.37 -10.53
C GLU A 59 -21.05 13.34 -11.64
N LEU A 60 -20.81 12.93 -12.89
CA LEU A 60 -21.22 13.69 -14.08
C LEU A 60 -22.75 13.73 -14.27
N SER A 61 -23.50 12.83 -13.62
CA SER A 61 -24.97 12.82 -13.68
C SER A 61 -25.60 14.13 -13.17
N SER A 62 -24.90 14.82 -12.25
CA SER A 62 -25.33 16.10 -11.69
C SER A 62 -25.31 17.25 -12.69
N TRP A 63 -24.50 17.16 -13.75
CA TRP A 63 -24.40 18.20 -14.78
C TRP A 63 -25.60 18.10 -15.73
N ASN A 64 -26.71 18.71 -15.33
CA ASN A 64 -27.98 18.59 -16.01
C ASN A 64 -28.77 19.90 -15.86
N VAL A 65 -29.25 20.45 -16.98
CA VAL A 65 -30.07 21.68 -17.02
C VAL A 65 -31.37 21.58 -16.22
N SER A 66 -31.84 20.36 -15.93
CA SER A 66 -33.00 20.13 -15.06
C SER A 66 -32.70 20.37 -13.57
N LEU A 67 -31.43 20.54 -13.19
CA LEU A 67 -30.98 20.83 -11.84
C LEU A 67 -30.41 22.25 -11.75
N PRO A 68 -30.60 22.98 -10.64
CA PRO A 68 -29.91 24.25 -10.40
C PRO A 68 -28.40 24.11 -10.58
N LEU A 69 -27.78 25.09 -11.22
CA LEU A 69 -26.36 25.11 -11.57
C LEU A 69 -25.45 24.85 -10.35
N CYS A 70 -25.83 25.37 -9.19
CA CYS A 70 -25.12 25.21 -7.92
C CYS A 70 -25.09 23.77 -7.37
N LEU A 71 -25.91 22.86 -7.91
CA LEU A 71 -25.89 21.44 -7.55
C LEU A 71 -24.97 20.60 -8.45
N TRP A 72 -24.39 21.19 -9.49
CA TRP A 72 -23.50 20.48 -10.41
C TRP A 72 -22.16 20.27 -9.72
N ARG A 73 -21.85 19.00 -9.45
CA ARG A 73 -20.71 18.64 -8.60
C ARG A 73 -19.38 18.97 -9.28
N GLY A 74 -18.43 19.43 -8.48
CA GLY A 74 -17.05 19.66 -8.93
C GLY A 74 -16.91 20.82 -9.91
N LEU A 75 -17.88 21.73 -10.03
CA LEU A 75 -17.78 22.90 -10.91
C LEU A 75 -17.80 24.20 -10.11
N ARG A 76 -17.03 25.18 -10.55
CA ARG A 76 -17.13 26.57 -10.07
C ARG A 76 -17.35 27.50 -11.25
N TRP A 77 -18.27 28.44 -11.08
CA TRP A 77 -18.72 29.35 -12.13
C TRP A 77 -18.52 30.79 -11.71
N SER A 78 -18.43 31.70 -12.67
CA SER A 78 -18.50 33.16 -12.48
C SER A 78 -19.67 33.75 -13.27
N ALA A 79 -20.27 34.82 -12.77
CA ALA A 79 -21.28 35.59 -13.50
C ALA A 79 -20.87 37.07 -13.57
N GLY A 80 -20.99 37.67 -14.76
CA GLY A 80 -20.81 39.10 -14.96
C GLY A 80 -19.35 39.57 -14.99
N GLY A 81 -18.63 39.27 -16.08
CA GLY A 81 -17.43 39.99 -16.56
C GLY A 81 -16.20 40.09 -15.64
N GLY A 82 -16.27 39.62 -14.40
CA GLY A 82 -15.16 39.56 -13.44
C GLY A 82 -14.89 38.14 -12.96
N ALA A 83 -13.69 37.89 -12.43
CA ALA A 83 -13.25 36.60 -11.89
C ALA A 83 -13.88 36.22 -10.53
N ALA A 84 -14.94 36.91 -10.09
CA ALA A 84 -15.56 36.66 -8.80
C ALA A 84 -16.47 35.43 -8.88
N ALA A 85 -15.99 34.29 -8.36
CA ALA A 85 -16.74 33.06 -8.32
C ALA A 85 -18.12 33.22 -7.66
N LEU A 86 -19.13 32.62 -8.29
CA LEU A 86 -20.47 32.48 -7.73
C LEU A 86 -20.40 31.73 -6.39
N ARG A 87 -20.94 32.35 -5.35
CA ARG A 87 -20.95 31.80 -3.98
C ARG A 87 -22.19 30.95 -3.75
N CYS A 88 -22.27 29.84 -4.47
CA CYS A 88 -23.34 28.85 -4.36
C CYS A 88 -23.55 28.32 -2.94
N ASP A 89 -22.58 28.47 -2.03
CA ASP A 89 -22.70 28.05 -0.63
C ASP A 89 -23.31 29.07 0.32
N GLU A 90 -23.24 30.35 -0.02
CA GLU A 90 -23.62 31.45 0.87
C GLU A 90 -24.99 32.04 0.51
N ASP A 91 -25.44 31.91 -0.75
CA ASP A 91 -26.70 32.47 -1.23
C ASP A 91 -27.76 31.38 -1.51
N PRO A 92 -28.79 31.23 -0.65
CA PRO A 92 -29.88 30.29 -0.85
C PRO A 92 -30.67 30.54 -2.14
N ALA A 93 -30.75 31.79 -2.63
CA ALA A 93 -31.50 32.13 -3.84
C ALA A 93 -30.84 31.53 -5.09
N LEU A 94 -29.49 31.54 -5.14
CA LEU A 94 -28.72 30.92 -6.23
C LEU A 94 -28.86 29.38 -6.22
N ARG A 95 -28.97 28.74 -5.05
CA ARG A 95 -29.12 27.28 -4.94
C ARG A 95 -30.42 26.73 -5.53
N SER A 96 -31.48 27.53 -5.55
CA SER A 96 -32.77 27.17 -6.15
C SER A 96 -32.94 27.67 -7.59
N ASN A 97 -32.02 28.49 -8.11
CA ASN A 97 -32.19 29.14 -9.40
C ASN A 97 -31.83 28.20 -10.56
N THR A 98 -32.85 27.74 -11.29
CA THR A 98 -32.71 26.87 -12.45
C THR A 98 -32.42 27.62 -13.76
N SER A 99 -32.63 28.94 -13.81
CA SER A 99 -32.40 29.73 -15.03
C SER A 99 -30.97 30.24 -15.18
N LEU A 100 -30.14 30.11 -14.14
CA LEU A 100 -28.75 30.60 -14.15
C LEU A 100 -27.86 29.90 -15.19
N ALA A 101 -28.15 28.64 -15.51
CA ALA A 101 -27.45 27.91 -16.59
C ALA A 101 -27.70 28.50 -17.99
N SER A 102 -28.75 29.34 -18.12
CA SER A 102 -29.10 30.05 -19.36
C SER A 102 -28.57 31.49 -19.38
N ASP A 103 -27.75 31.91 -18.42
CA ASP A 103 -27.17 33.24 -18.40
C ASP A 103 -25.97 33.32 -19.36
N PRO A 104 -26.00 34.15 -20.42
CA PRO A 104 -24.89 34.25 -21.38
C PRO A 104 -23.61 34.85 -20.79
N SER A 105 -23.67 35.48 -19.61
CA SER A 105 -22.52 36.03 -18.89
C SER A 105 -21.81 35.02 -17.97
N LEU A 106 -22.28 33.77 -17.97
CA LEU A 106 -21.76 32.71 -17.13
C LEU A 106 -20.50 32.08 -17.74
N HIS A 107 -19.44 32.01 -16.94
CA HIS A 107 -18.17 31.42 -17.34
C HIS A 107 -17.72 30.33 -16.37
N LEU A 108 -17.11 29.26 -16.88
CA LEU A 108 -16.61 28.16 -16.07
C LEU A 108 -15.20 28.48 -15.55
N LEU A 109 -15.04 28.56 -14.23
CA LEU A 109 -13.76 28.86 -13.57
C LEU A 109 -12.97 27.60 -13.20
N SER A 110 -13.65 26.54 -12.77
CA SER A 110 -12.94 25.34 -12.32
C SER A 110 -13.73 24.06 -12.51
N ILE A 111 -13.02 23.01 -12.88
CA ILE A 111 -13.48 21.61 -12.86
C ILE A 111 -12.61 20.86 -11.85
N ARG A 112 -13.23 20.31 -10.80
CA ARG A 112 -12.59 19.56 -9.72
C ARG A 112 -13.29 18.23 -9.50
N LEU A 113 -12.78 17.19 -10.14
CA LEU A 113 -13.28 15.81 -10.06
C LEU A 113 -12.13 14.80 -9.83
N PRO A 114 -11.31 14.97 -8.76
CA PRO A 114 -10.32 13.97 -8.42
C PRO A 114 -11.01 12.67 -7.96
N ALA A 115 -10.46 11.51 -8.34
CA ALA A 115 -10.97 10.20 -7.91
C ALA A 115 -12.46 9.93 -8.24
N ALA A 116 -12.98 10.53 -9.31
CA ALA A 116 -14.38 10.44 -9.72
C ALA A 116 -14.69 9.26 -10.65
N ALA A 117 -13.77 8.30 -10.81
CA ALA A 117 -13.88 7.16 -11.72
C ALA A 117 -14.19 7.55 -13.17
N LEU A 118 -13.61 8.66 -13.65
CA LEU A 118 -13.69 9.07 -15.06
C LEU A 118 -12.84 8.11 -15.91
N ALA A 119 -13.33 7.70 -17.07
CA ALA A 119 -12.70 6.66 -17.89
C ALA A 119 -12.63 7.00 -19.40
N GLY A 120 -12.94 8.24 -19.76
CA GLY A 120 -12.85 8.73 -21.13
C GLY A 120 -11.51 9.40 -21.45
N SER A 121 -11.54 10.45 -22.28
CA SER A 121 -10.35 11.19 -22.72
C SER A 121 -10.49 12.69 -22.44
N LEU A 122 -9.36 13.42 -22.49
CA LEU A 122 -9.37 14.87 -22.42
C LEU A 122 -9.83 15.47 -23.78
N PRO A 123 -10.95 16.22 -23.82
CA PRO A 123 -11.43 16.83 -25.05
C PRO A 123 -10.66 18.12 -25.38
N PRO A 124 -10.37 18.40 -26.67
CA PRO A 124 -9.71 19.63 -27.09
C PRO A 124 -10.54 20.88 -26.76
N GLU A 125 -11.86 20.73 -26.63
CA GLU A 125 -12.77 21.81 -26.25
C GLU A 125 -12.44 22.44 -24.89
N LEU A 126 -11.71 21.77 -23.99
CA LEU A 126 -11.23 22.39 -22.74
C LEU A 126 -10.43 23.68 -22.99
N GLY A 127 -9.71 23.74 -24.12
CA GLY A 127 -8.94 24.91 -24.54
C GLY A 127 -9.78 26.14 -24.91
N GLN A 128 -11.10 25.99 -25.10
CA GLN A 128 -11.98 27.08 -25.49
C GLN A 128 -12.56 27.83 -24.28
N LEU A 129 -12.40 27.30 -23.07
CA LEU A 129 -12.89 27.91 -21.84
C LEU A 129 -11.98 29.06 -21.42
N SER A 130 -12.37 30.29 -21.77
CA SER A 130 -11.52 31.49 -21.62
C SER A 130 -11.22 31.88 -20.17
N TYR A 131 -12.03 31.43 -19.22
CA TYR A 131 -11.90 31.76 -17.79
C TYR A 131 -11.59 30.54 -16.92
N LEU A 132 -11.26 29.39 -17.52
CA LEU A 132 -10.93 28.20 -16.73
C LEU A 132 -9.59 28.41 -16.02
N GLU A 133 -9.63 28.59 -14.71
CA GLU A 133 -8.49 28.82 -13.83
C GLU A 133 -7.88 27.52 -13.31
N SER A 134 -8.72 26.51 -13.01
CA SER A 134 -8.24 25.27 -12.41
C SER A 134 -8.93 24.02 -12.94
N LEU A 135 -8.12 23.05 -13.39
CA LEU A 135 -8.55 21.74 -13.87
C LEU A 135 -7.90 20.63 -13.03
N TYR A 136 -8.67 20.04 -12.11
CA TYR A 136 -8.24 18.94 -11.25
C TYR A 136 -8.98 17.66 -11.62
N LEU A 137 -8.33 16.79 -12.40
CA LEU A 137 -8.84 15.50 -12.86
C LEU A 137 -7.93 14.32 -12.44
N GLY A 138 -7.10 14.52 -11.41
CA GLY A 138 -6.18 13.51 -10.92
C GLY A 138 -6.87 12.25 -10.38
N VAL A 139 -6.14 11.13 -10.39
CA VAL A 139 -6.55 9.82 -9.86
C VAL A 139 -7.82 9.28 -10.53
N ASN A 140 -7.87 9.34 -11.86
CA ASN A 140 -8.94 8.77 -12.67
C ASN A 140 -8.38 7.69 -13.63
N SER A 141 -9.21 7.18 -14.53
CA SER A 141 -8.84 6.23 -15.59
C SER A 141 -8.82 6.90 -16.97
N LEU A 142 -8.51 8.20 -17.06
CA LEU A 142 -8.49 8.92 -18.33
C LEU A 142 -7.38 8.39 -19.25
N ILE A 143 -7.69 8.27 -20.54
CA ILE A 143 -6.80 7.71 -21.58
C ILE A 143 -6.58 8.71 -22.72
N GLY A 144 -5.58 8.40 -23.56
CA GLY A 144 -5.22 9.18 -24.74
C GLY A 144 -4.26 10.33 -24.44
N ALA A 145 -3.97 11.14 -25.46
CA ALA A 145 -3.04 12.24 -25.36
C ALA A 145 -3.65 13.47 -24.68
N ILE A 146 -2.78 14.31 -24.10
CA ILE A 146 -3.15 15.67 -23.68
C ILE A 146 -3.35 16.50 -24.96
N PRO A 147 -4.54 17.08 -25.19
CA PRO A 147 -4.81 17.85 -26.41
C PRO A 147 -3.98 19.13 -26.45
N LEU A 148 -3.45 19.48 -27.63
CA LEU A 148 -2.65 20.70 -27.81
C LEU A 148 -3.46 21.97 -27.51
N GLU A 149 -4.78 21.91 -27.73
CA GLU A 149 -5.70 23.01 -27.52
C GLU A 149 -5.79 23.41 -26.05
N LEU A 150 -5.46 22.53 -25.10
CA LEU A 150 -5.44 22.87 -23.68
C LEU A 150 -4.46 24.02 -23.37
N GLY A 151 -3.38 24.13 -24.14
CA GLY A 151 -2.45 25.26 -24.08
C GLY A 151 -3.04 26.61 -24.50
N ASN A 152 -4.24 26.64 -25.05
CA ASN A 152 -4.94 27.85 -25.46
C ASN A 152 -5.95 28.36 -24.41
N ALA A 153 -6.02 27.74 -23.23
CA ALA A 153 -6.87 28.21 -22.13
C ALA A 153 -6.16 29.34 -21.35
N PRO A 154 -6.46 30.62 -21.61
CA PRO A 154 -5.58 31.74 -21.24
C PRO A 154 -5.55 32.03 -19.74
N ALA A 155 -6.51 31.53 -18.97
CA ALA A 155 -6.60 31.72 -17.53
C ALA A 155 -6.12 30.52 -16.71
N LEU A 156 -5.71 29.41 -17.36
CA LEU A 156 -5.44 28.15 -16.67
C LEU A 156 -4.15 28.22 -15.84
N ALA A 157 -4.33 28.33 -14.52
CA ALA A 157 -3.25 28.45 -13.55
C ALA A 157 -2.90 27.13 -12.88
N ASP A 158 -3.90 26.27 -12.63
CA ASP A 158 -3.72 25.00 -11.93
C ASP A 158 -4.19 23.83 -12.80
N LEU A 159 -3.26 22.97 -13.20
CA LEU A 159 -3.54 21.75 -13.95
C LEU A 159 -3.04 20.52 -13.20
N ASP A 160 -3.95 19.65 -12.81
CA ASP A 160 -3.65 18.35 -12.21
C ASP A 160 -4.35 17.22 -12.98
N LEU A 161 -3.54 16.44 -13.69
CA LEU A 161 -3.93 15.25 -14.44
C LEU A 161 -3.21 14.00 -13.89
N GLY A 162 -2.62 14.08 -12.70
CA GLY A 162 -1.79 13.01 -12.14
C GLY A 162 -2.56 11.71 -11.88
N GLY A 163 -1.89 10.56 -11.94
CA GLY A 163 -2.49 9.26 -11.64
C GLY A 163 -3.60 8.82 -12.61
N ASN A 164 -3.40 9.06 -13.91
CA ASN A 164 -4.30 8.62 -14.98
C ASN A 164 -3.58 7.61 -15.91
N SER A 165 -4.17 7.31 -17.07
CA SER A 165 -3.56 6.47 -18.12
C SER A 165 -3.28 7.27 -19.41
N LEU A 166 -3.00 8.57 -19.29
CA LEU A 166 -2.68 9.45 -20.43
C LEU A 166 -1.37 9.02 -21.10
N ASP A 167 -1.30 9.07 -22.42
CA ASP A 167 -0.16 8.63 -23.22
C ASP A 167 0.24 9.65 -24.29
N GLY A 168 1.17 9.28 -25.17
CA GLY A 168 1.73 10.20 -26.17
C GLY A 168 2.77 11.16 -25.58
N SER A 169 3.10 12.22 -26.33
CA SER A 169 4.04 13.26 -25.93
C SER A 169 3.32 14.42 -25.25
N LEU A 170 4.00 15.10 -24.31
CA LEU A 170 3.52 16.39 -23.78
C LEU A 170 3.45 17.40 -24.94
N PRO A 171 2.31 18.04 -25.22
CA PRO A 171 2.21 19.03 -26.29
C PRO A 171 3.04 20.29 -25.98
N PRO A 172 3.81 20.85 -26.94
CA PRO A 172 4.58 22.08 -26.73
C PRO A 172 3.73 23.28 -26.33
N SER A 173 2.46 23.32 -26.75
CA SER A 173 1.52 24.38 -26.41
C SER A 173 1.22 24.48 -24.92
N ILE A 174 1.56 23.47 -24.10
CA ILE A 174 1.40 23.56 -22.64
C ILE A 174 2.14 24.77 -22.06
N TRP A 175 3.26 25.15 -22.67
CA TRP A 175 4.09 26.28 -22.25
C TRP A 175 3.53 27.65 -22.68
N ASN A 176 2.47 27.69 -23.49
CA ASN A 176 1.74 28.93 -23.75
C ASN A 176 1.01 29.45 -22.50
N LEU A 177 0.84 28.59 -21.49
CA LEU A 177 0.18 28.94 -20.22
C LEU A 177 1.11 29.63 -19.22
N CYS A 178 2.40 29.75 -19.52
CA CYS A 178 3.44 30.16 -18.58
C CYS A 178 3.21 31.49 -17.86
N ASP A 179 2.52 32.43 -18.50
CA ASP A 179 2.19 33.72 -17.88
C ASP A 179 1.23 33.58 -16.69
N GLN A 180 0.42 32.52 -16.62
CA GLN A 180 -0.58 32.29 -15.56
C GLN A 180 -0.36 30.98 -14.79
N LEU A 181 0.37 30.02 -15.36
CA LEU A 181 0.52 28.68 -14.81
C LEU A 181 1.28 28.71 -13.47
N VAL A 182 0.61 28.28 -12.41
CA VAL A 182 1.14 28.17 -11.04
C VAL A 182 1.51 26.73 -10.70
N SER A 183 0.75 25.76 -11.20
CA SER A 183 0.94 24.35 -10.86
C SER A 183 0.63 23.44 -12.05
N LEU A 184 1.59 22.60 -12.43
CA LEU A 184 1.44 21.56 -13.44
C LEU A 184 1.81 20.19 -12.86
N ARG A 185 0.80 19.34 -12.65
CA ARG A 185 0.96 17.97 -12.14
C ARG A 185 0.48 16.95 -13.15
N LEU A 186 1.40 16.19 -13.72
CA LEU A 186 1.17 15.15 -14.74
C LEU A 186 1.68 13.77 -14.31
N HIS A 187 2.07 13.62 -13.04
CA HIS A 187 2.74 12.43 -12.55
C HIS A 187 1.91 11.15 -12.69
N GLY A 188 2.56 9.98 -12.72
CA GLY A 188 1.86 8.69 -12.70
C GLY A 188 0.96 8.45 -13.92
N ASN A 189 1.44 8.83 -15.11
CA ASN A 189 0.80 8.59 -16.39
C ASN A 189 1.72 7.73 -17.29
N LYS A 190 1.43 7.64 -18.59
CA LYS A 190 2.22 6.92 -19.61
C LYS A 190 2.82 7.89 -20.64
N LEU A 191 2.98 9.17 -20.29
CA LEU A 191 3.54 10.20 -21.17
C LEU A 191 4.98 9.86 -21.54
N SER A 192 5.38 10.14 -22.78
CA SER A 192 6.63 9.66 -23.38
C SER A 192 7.27 10.69 -24.30
N GLY A 193 8.48 10.42 -24.79
CA GLY A 193 9.24 11.38 -25.60
C GLY A 193 10.00 12.39 -24.74
N ALA A 194 10.58 13.40 -25.38
CA ALA A 194 11.23 14.50 -24.66
C ALA A 194 10.18 15.49 -24.14
N VAL A 195 10.51 16.18 -23.04
CA VAL A 195 9.76 17.36 -22.63
C VAL A 195 10.00 18.44 -23.70
N PRO A 196 8.96 18.94 -24.39
CA PRO A 196 9.15 19.88 -25.48
C PRO A 196 9.63 21.23 -24.95
N ASP A 197 10.46 21.91 -25.74
CA ASP A 197 10.85 23.29 -25.43
C ASP A 197 9.65 24.25 -25.62
N PRO A 198 9.58 25.36 -24.85
CA PRO A 198 8.66 26.44 -25.13
C PRO A 198 8.84 26.98 -26.55
N ALA A 199 7.74 27.31 -27.23
CA ALA A 199 7.80 27.88 -28.58
C ALA A 199 8.52 29.24 -28.59
N GLU A 200 8.37 30.03 -27.52
CA GLU A 200 9.10 31.26 -27.27
C GLU A 200 10.27 30.98 -26.31
N PRO A 201 11.54 31.05 -26.76
CA PRO A 201 12.71 30.74 -25.92
C PRO A 201 12.90 31.66 -24.71
N SER A 202 12.21 32.80 -24.67
CA SER A 202 12.21 33.74 -23.54
C SER A 202 11.06 33.51 -22.55
N SER A 203 10.31 32.41 -22.69
CA SER A 203 9.27 32.07 -21.73
C SER A 203 9.89 31.55 -20.44
N ASN A 204 9.78 32.35 -19.37
CA ASN A 204 10.38 32.06 -18.07
C ASN A 204 9.38 31.48 -17.06
N CYS A 205 8.09 31.39 -17.40
CA CYS A 205 7.04 30.81 -16.54
C CYS A 205 7.15 31.25 -15.08
N ASP A 206 7.35 32.57 -14.86
CA ASP A 206 7.74 33.13 -13.56
C ASP A 206 6.69 32.92 -12.46
N ASN A 207 5.47 32.48 -12.78
CA ASN A 207 4.44 32.17 -11.78
C ASN A 207 4.43 30.68 -11.37
N LEU A 208 5.18 29.82 -12.06
CA LEU A 208 5.14 28.37 -11.88
C LEU A 208 5.88 27.97 -10.59
N LYS A 209 5.14 27.43 -9.63
CA LYS A 209 5.65 26.97 -8.33
C LYS A 209 5.84 25.48 -8.26
N VAL A 210 4.99 24.70 -8.94
CA VAL A 210 5.01 23.24 -8.89
C VAL A 210 5.03 22.66 -10.29
N LEU A 211 6.07 21.88 -10.58
CA LEU A 211 6.19 21.08 -11.79
C LEU A 211 6.46 19.62 -11.41
N ASP A 212 5.45 18.78 -11.60
CA ASP A 212 5.52 17.36 -11.29
C ASP A 212 5.24 16.52 -12.54
N LEU A 213 6.30 15.94 -13.10
CA LEU A 213 6.30 15.06 -14.26
C LEU A 213 6.70 13.62 -13.88
N GLY A 214 6.77 13.31 -12.58
CA GLY A 214 7.29 12.05 -12.08
C GLY A 214 6.50 10.82 -12.52
N SER A 215 7.10 9.63 -12.46
CA SER A 215 6.44 8.36 -12.78
C SER A 215 5.76 8.35 -14.15
N ASN A 216 6.51 8.72 -15.19
CA ASN A 216 6.11 8.68 -16.60
C ASN A 216 7.16 7.89 -17.41
N ARG A 217 7.19 8.09 -18.73
CA ARG A 217 8.16 7.48 -19.67
C ARG A 217 8.92 8.55 -20.45
N PHE A 218 9.09 9.76 -19.88
CA PHE A 218 9.85 10.82 -20.54
C PHE A 218 11.31 10.41 -20.73
N GLN A 219 11.91 10.82 -21.84
CA GLN A 219 13.27 10.45 -22.25
C GLN A 219 14.02 11.67 -22.78
N GLY A 220 15.33 11.53 -23.02
CA GLY A 220 16.18 12.62 -23.51
C GLY A 220 16.97 13.29 -22.39
N ALA A 221 17.53 14.47 -22.66
CA ALA A 221 18.29 15.24 -21.69
C ALA A 221 17.39 15.93 -20.66
N PHE A 222 17.98 16.47 -19.60
CA PHE A 222 17.28 17.40 -18.72
C PHE A 222 16.82 18.63 -19.54
N PRO A 223 15.55 19.06 -19.45
CA PRO A 223 15.05 20.25 -20.14
C PRO A 223 15.65 21.53 -19.54
N GLU A 224 16.73 22.05 -20.16
CA GLU A 224 17.52 23.16 -19.61
C GLU A 224 16.72 24.45 -19.37
N PHE A 225 15.65 24.68 -20.14
CA PHE A 225 14.76 25.84 -20.00
C PHE A 225 14.07 25.92 -18.63
N ILE A 226 13.93 24.80 -17.90
CA ILE A 226 13.39 24.80 -16.52
C ILE A 226 14.27 25.66 -15.59
N GLY A 227 15.56 25.82 -15.90
CA GLY A 227 16.44 26.73 -15.16
C GLY A 227 16.04 28.21 -15.23
N GLY A 228 15.12 28.58 -16.13
CA GLY A 228 14.52 29.91 -16.23
C GLY A 228 13.29 30.12 -15.32
N PHE A 229 12.77 29.07 -14.67
CA PHE A 229 11.53 29.14 -13.87
C PHE A 229 11.82 29.62 -12.45
N HIS A 230 12.01 30.93 -12.30
CA HIS A 230 12.64 31.51 -11.11
C HIS A 230 11.86 31.33 -9.79
N ASP A 231 10.53 31.23 -9.84
CA ASP A 231 9.67 31.01 -8.67
C ASP A 231 9.32 29.54 -8.42
N LEU A 232 9.96 28.60 -9.11
CA LEU A 232 9.74 27.17 -8.93
C LEU A 232 10.14 26.74 -7.51
N GLU A 233 9.19 26.17 -6.77
CA GLU A 233 9.35 25.69 -5.39
C GLU A 233 9.52 24.16 -5.34
N GLU A 234 8.87 23.44 -6.25
CA GLU A 234 8.83 21.97 -6.32
C GLU A 234 9.02 21.47 -7.76
N LEU A 235 10.06 20.64 -7.94
CA LEU A 235 10.36 19.94 -9.20
C LEU A 235 10.48 18.44 -8.96
N ASP A 236 9.58 17.65 -9.53
CA ASP A 236 9.67 16.19 -9.54
C ASP A 236 9.72 15.66 -10.99
N LEU A 237 10.86 15.07 -11.35
CA LEU A 237 11.09 14.37 -12.63
C LEU A 237 11.35 12.88 -12.41
N SER A 238 11.10 12.37 -11.20
CA SER A 238 11.54 11.04 -10.78
C SER A 238 10.87 9.92 -11.57
N SER A 239 11.48 8.74 -11.57
CA SER A 239 10.91 7.53 -12.20
C SER A 239 10.52 7.77 -13.67
N ASN A 240 11.48 8.24 -14.46
CA ASN A 240 11.39 8.46 -15.90
C ASN A 240 12.61 7.81 -16.59
N HIS A 241 12.87 8.17 -17.85
CA HIS A 241 14.02 7.71 -18.64
C HIS A 241 14.93 8.89 -19.08
N PHE A 242 14.98 9.98 -18.31
CA PHE A 242 15.88 11.09 -18.58
C PHE A 242 17.35 10.67 -18.47
N SER A 243 18.24 11.31 -19.23
CA SER A 243 19.65 10.93 -19.36
C SER A 243 20.55 12.15 -19.52
N GLY A 244 21.87 11.94 -19.52
CA GLY A 244 22.84 13.03 -19.63
C GLY A 244 23.06 13.78 -18.31
N SER A 245 23.72 14.93 -18.39
CA SER A 245 24.07 15.73 -17.20
C SER A 245 22.91 16.57 -16.69
N ILE A 246 22.89 16.79 -15.38
CA ILE A 246 22.01 17.78 -14.74
C ILE A 246 22.67 19.16 -14.88
N PRO A 247 22.00 20.17 -15.48
CA PRO A 247 22.62 21.45 -15.78
C PRO A 247 22.78 22.34 -14.54
N ASP A 248 23.80 23.18 -14.55
CA ASP A 248 24.06 24.17 -13.49
C ASP A 248 22.94 25.20 -13.33
N SER A 249 22.14 25.43 -14.39
CA SER A 249 21.00 26.35 -14.38
C SER A 249 19.95 25.95 -13.34
N LEU A 250 19.78 24.66 -13.06
CA LEU A 250 18.85 24.17 -12.04
C LEU A 250 19.24 24.66 -10.62
N ALA A 251 20.53 24.83 -10.37
CA ALA A 251 21.01 25.38 -9.11
C ALA A 251 20.84 26.90 -8.99
N GLY A 252 20.48 27.58 -10.09
CA GLY A 252 20.11 28.99 -10.10
C GLY A 252 18.71 29.27 -9.53
N LEU A 253 17.88 28.25 -9.34
CA LEU A 253 16.52 28.37 -8.83
C LEU A 253 16.51 28.53 -7.31
N LYS A 254 16.49 29.78 -6.84
CA LYS A 254 16.63 30.13 -5.41
C LYS A 254 15.43 29.72 -4.55
N ASN A 255 14.24 29.61 -5.15
CA ASN A 255 13.01 29.26 -4.46
C ASN A 255 12.78 27.73 -4.42
N LEU A 256 13.61 26.95 -5.11
CA LEU A 256 13.44 25.50 -5.20
C LEU A 256 13.79 24.83 -3.87
N THR A 257 12.77 24.30 -3.20
CA THR A 257 12.90 23.64 -1.89
C THR A 257 12.72 22.14 -1.96
N LYS A 258 12.01 21.65 -2.99
CA LYS A 258 11.79 20.23 -3.22
C LYS A 258 12.26 19.86 -4.62
N LEU A 259 13.24 18.96 -4.67
CA LEU A 259 13.78 18.42 -5.90
C LEU A 259 13.77 16.90 -5.83
N ASN A 260 13.25 16.26 -6.88
CA ASN A 260 13.31 14.82 -7.02
C ASN A 260 13.63 14.43 -8.47
N LEU A 261 14.86 13.97 -8.69
CA LEU A 261 15.38 13.48 -9.96
C LEU A 261 15.68 11.97 -9.92
N SER A 262 15.21 11.28 -8.87
CA SER A 262 15.52 9.87 -8.63
C SER A 262 14.97 8.95 -9.74
N ASN A 263 15.52 7.75 -9.85
CA ASN A 263 15.09 6.70 -10.76
C ASN A 263 15.01 7.17 -12.23
N ASN A 264 16.11 7.74 -12.71
CA ASN A 264 16.33 8.13 -14.11
C ASN A 264 17.64 7.51 -14.61
N ASN A 265 18.22 8.04 -15.68
CA ASN A 265 19.51 7.63 -16.24
C ASN A 265 20.47 8.83 -16.37
N PHE A 266 20.37 9.83 -15.47
CA PHE A 266 21.29 10.97 -15.43
C PHE A 266 22.72 10.51 -15.11
N THR A 267 23.71 11.17 -15.72
CA THR A 267 25.15 10.86 -15.61
C THR A 267 25.96 12.12 -15.28
N GLY A 268 27.25 11.95 -14.95
CA GLY A 268 28.18 13.07 -14.79
C GLY A 268 28.17 13.72 -13.40
N PRO A 269 28.89 14.84 -13.24
CA PRO A 269 28.94 15.55 -11.97
C PRO A 269 27.63 16.31 -11.69
N LEU A 270 27.17 16.29 -10.45
CA LEU A 270 26.15 17.20 -9.94
C LEU A 270 26.71 18.63 -9.89
N PRO A 271 25.87 19.65 -10.16
CA PRO A 271 26.23 21.06 -10.01
C PRO A 271 26.85 21.35 -8.64
N ALA A 272 28.01 22.00 -8.60
CA ALA A 272 28.72 22.30 -7.35
C ALA A 272 27.88 23.16 -6.38
N SER A 273 26.97 23.95 -6.93
CA SER A 273 26.00 24.81 -6.25
C SER A 273 24.89 24.06 -5.50
N PHE A 274 24.73 22.75 -5.68
CA PHE A 274 23.87 21.92 -4.81
C PHE A 274 24.50 21.66 -3.43
N GLN A 275 25.77 21.98 -3.24
CA GLN A 275 26.40 21.89 -1.94
C GLN A 275 25.81 22.96 -1.00
N GLY A 276 24.98 22.52 -0.05
CA GLY A 276 24.33 23.40 0.93
C GLY A 276 22.92 23.86 0.55
N SER A 277 22.35 23.38 -0.58
CA SER A 277 20.97 23.67 -0.97
C SER A 277 19.92 22.92 -0.13
N GLY A 278 20.33 21.98 0.72
CA GLY A 278 19.43 21.14 1.53
C GLY A 278 18.86 19.93 0.79
N PHE A 279 19.19 19.74 -0.49
CA PHE A 279 18.84 18.52 -1.23
C PHE A 279 19.67 17.33 -0.74
N THR A 280 18.99 16.22 -0.50
CA THR A 280 19.59 15.00 0.04
C THR A 280 19.88 13.98 -1.06
N ALA A 281 20.61 12.90 -0.75
CA ALA A 281 21.02 11.91 -1.76
C ALA A 281 19.83 11.18 -2.41
N GLU A 282 18.71 11.08 -1.69
CA GLU A 282 17.46 10.45 -2.13
C GLU A 282 16.91 11.13 -3.38
N ALA A 283 17.08 12.46 -3.52
CA ALA A 283 16.66 13.20 -4.70
C ALA A 283 17.36 12.75 -6.00
N PHE A 284 18.47 12.01 -5.91
CA PHE A 284 19.26 11.58 -7.07
C PHE A 284 19.44 10.06 -7.14
N GLN A 285 18.83 9.30 -6.23
CA GLN A 285 18.96 7.84 -6.15
C GLN A 285 18.47 7.14 -7.43
N GLY A 286 18.97 5.95 -7.74
CA GLY A 286 18.48 5.16 -8.87
C GLY A 286 18.84 5.68 -10.26
N ASN A 287 19.71 6.70 -10.34
CA ASN A 287 20.33 7.17 -11.57
C ASN A 287 21.52 6.32 -12.02
N ASN A 288 22.10 6.65 -13.17
CA ASN A 288 23.27 5.96 -13.68
C ASN A 288 24.43 6.01 -12.66
N PRO A 289 25.20 4.93 -12.47
CA PRO A 289 26.33 4.92 -11.56
C PRO A 289 27.35 6.04 -11.82
N GLU A 290 27.48 6.54 -13.06
CA GLU A 290 28.36 7.66 -13.41
C GLU A 290 27.96 9.00 -12.79
N LEU A 291 26.74 9.13 -12.26
CA LEU A 291 26.31 10.31 -11.51
C LEU A 291 27.10 10.43 -10.19
N CYS A 292 27.71 11.58 -9.96
CA CYS A 292 28.61 11.81 -8.82
C CYS A 292 28.61 13.29 -8.39
N GLY A 293 29.18 13.62 -7.23
CA GLY A 293 29.20 14.97 -6.65
C GLY A 293 28.31 15.06 -5.40
N PRO A 294 28.60 15.94 -4.41
CA PRO A 294 27.78 16.08 -3.21
C PRO A 294 26.31 16.39 -3.56
N PRO A 295 25.30 15.77 -2.90
CA PRO A 295 25.37 14.89 -1.72
C PRO A 295 25.74 13.42 -2.00
N LEU A 296 25.97 13.03 -3.26
CA LEU A 296 26.41 11.69 -3.65
C LEU A 296 27.93 11.49 -3.43
N ARG A 297 28.45 10.36 -3.95
CA ARG A 297 29.89 10.03 -3.94
C ARG A 297 30.70 11.08 -4.69
N LYS A 298 31.93 11.36 -4.24
CA LYS A 298 32.86 12.24 -4.97
C LYS A 298 33.13 11.70 -6.37
N CYS A 299 33.20 12.58 -7.36
CA CYS A 299 33.63 12.24 -8.71
C CYS A 299 35.12 11.85 -8.68
N GLY A 300 35.44 10.60 -8.99
CA GLY A 300 36.81 10.10 -9.16
C GLY A 300 37.28 9.04 -8.16
N SER A 301 37.17 7.77 -8.56
CA SER A 301 38.24 6.76 -8.40
C SER A 301 38.03 5.67 -9.45
N ASN A 302 38.91 5.62 -10.45
CA ASN A 302 38.99 4.47 -11.36
C ASN A 302 39.37 3.23 -10.55
N SER A 303 38.59 2.16 -10.66
CA SER A 303 39.05 0.82 -10.29
C SER A 303 38.78 -0.13 -11.45
N GLY A 304 39.67 -0.10 -12.44
CA GLY A 304 39.82 -1.23 -13.36
C GLY A 304 40.22 -2.48 -12.56
N LEU A 305 39.58 -3.61 -12.84
CA LEU A 305 39.88 -4.89 -12.21
C LEU A 305 41.32 -5.32 -12.54
N SER A 306 42.04 -5.78 -11.51
CA SER A 306 43.41 -6.30 -11.62
C SER A 306 43.46 -7.55 -12.52
N SER A 307 44.54 -7.67 -13.30
CA SER A 307 44.84 -8.79 -14.21
C SER A 307 44.78 -10.18 -13.54
N GLY A 308 44.87 -10.27 -12.22
CA GLY A 308 44.69 -11.51 -11.45
C GLY A 308 43.23 -12.00 -11.36
N ALA A 309 42.24 -11.09 -11.38
CA ALA A 309 40.82 -11.45 -11.31
C ALA A 309 40.35 -12.11 -12.62
N ILE A 310 40.91 -11.68 -13.75
CA ILE A 310 40.61 -12.21 -15.08
C ILE A 310 41.18 -13.63 -15.23
N ALA A 311 42.35 -13.91 -14.65
CA ALA A 311 42.95 -15.25 -14.66
C ALA A 311 42.14 -16.26 -13.81
N GLY A 312 41.57 -15.84 -12.68
CA GLY A 312 40.75 -16.71 -11.82
C GLY A 312 39.44 -17.17 -12.48
N ILE A 313 38.79 -16.27 -13.22
CA ILE A 313 37.51 -16.58 -13.91
C ILE A 313 37.73 -17.60 -15.05
N VAL A 314 38.85 -17.49 -15.78
CA VAL A 314 39.17 -18.40 -16.89
C VAL A 314 39.52 -19.81 -16.39
N ILE A 315 40.23 -19.92 -15.26
CA ILE A 315 40.59 -21.22 -14.65
C ILE A 315 39.34 -21.93 -14.10
N GLY A 316 38.41 -21.19 -13.50
CA GLY A 316 37.13 -21.74 -13.02
C GLY A 316 36.25 -22.31 -14.13
N LEU A 317 36.18 -21.62 -15.28
CA LEU A 317 35.39 -22.06 -16.43
C LEU A 317 35.95 -23.34 -17.10
N LEU A 318 37.27 -23.50 -17.13
CA LEU A 318 37.92 -24.69 -17.66
C LEU A 318 37.74 -25.92 -16.76
N ALA A 319 37.77 -25.73 -15.43
CA ALA A 319 37.52 -26.81 -14.47
C ALA A 319 36.06 -27.32 -14.52
N GLY A 320 35.09 -26.41 -14.67
CA GLY A 320 33.67 -26.76 -14.81
C GLY A 320 33.36 -27.58 -16.07
N ALA A 321 34.03 -27.28 -17.19
CA ALA A 321 33.83 -28.01 -18.45
C ALA A 321 34.28 -29.48 -18.37
N VAL A 322 35.36 -29.78 -17.62
CA VAL A 322 35.88 -31.14 -17.45
C VAL A 322 34.96 -32.01 -16.58
N VAL A 323 34.35 -31.41 -15.55
CA VAL A 323 33.38 -32.09 -14.68
C VAL A 323 32.10 -32.44 -15.46
N LEU A 324 31.60 -31.51 -16.27
CA LEU A 324 30.42 -31.74 -17.12
C LEU A 324 30.66 -32.83 -18.17
N ALA A 325 31.86 -32.92 -18.75
CA ALA A 325 32.20 -33.99 -19.69
C ALA A 325 32.23 -35.37 -19.01
N SER A 326 32.68 -35.44 -17.76
CA SER A 326 32.77 -36.67 -16.97
C SER A 326 31.39 -37.20 -16.56
N VAL A 327 30.49 -36.29 -16.18
CA VAL A 327 29.08 -36.61 -15.85
C VAL A 327 28.32 -37.08 -17.09
N SER A 328 28.58 -36.48 -18.25
CA SER A 328 27.95 -36.86 -19.53
C SER A 328 28.28 -38.29 -19.96
N ILE A 329 29.53 -38.73 -19.76
CA ILE A 329 29.98 -40.09 -20.08
C ILE A 329 29.35 -41.12 -19.13
N GLY A 330 29.23 -40.78 -17.84
CA GLY A 330 28.56 -41.61 -16.84
C GLY A 330 27.06 -41.78 -17.13
N TRP A 331 26.39 -40.73 -17.59
CA TRP A 331 24.96 -40.74 -17.89
C TRP A 331 24.63 -41.62 -19.12
N VAL A 332 25.48 -41.59 -20.16
CA VAL A 332 25.29 -42.39 -21.38
C VAL A 332 25.52 -43.89 -21.13
N GLN A 333 26.45 -44.26 -20.25
CA GLN A 333 26.67 -45.66 -19.88
C GLN A 333 25.59 -46.21 -18.94
N GLY A 334 25.03 -45.36 -18.06
CA GLY A 334 23.92 -45.70 -17.16
C GLY A 334 22.60 -45.91 -17.89
N ARG A 335 22.33 -45.14 -18.96
CA ARG A 335 21.08 -45.23 -19.74
C ARG A 335 20.91 -46.53 -20.51
N LYS A 336 22.00 -47.24 -20.84
CA LYS A 336 21.96 -48.50 -21.60
C LYS A 336 21.64 -49.75 -20.76
N ARG A 337 21.66 -49.67 -19.42
CA ARG A 337 21.38 -50.81 -18.53
C ARG A 337 19.97 -50.81 -17.91
N ARG A 338 19.20 -49.73 -18.06
CA ARG A 338 17.93 -49.53 -17.36
C ARG A 338 16.74 -49.50 -18.32
N ASN A 339 16.62 -50.53 -19.15
CA ASN A 339 15.43 -50.72 -19.97
C ASN A 339 14.92 -52.17 -19.86
N LYS A 340 14.51 -52.56 -18.64
CA LYS A 340 13.65 -53.72 -18.37
C LYS A 340 13.10 -53.63 -16.93
N GLY A 341 11.80 -53.32 -16.77
CA GLY A 341 11.07 -53.55 -15.51
C GLY A 341 10.17 -52.41 -15.01
N ARG A 342 8.90 -52.48 -15.43
CA ARG A 342 7.61 -52.02 -14.84
C ARG A 342 7.56 -51.07 -13.61
N LYS A 343 6.78 -49.97 -13.84
CA LYS A 343 5.63 -49.38 -13.08
C LYS A 343 5.64 -49.38 -11.54
N ALA A 344 5.60 -48.18 -10.95
CA ALA A 344 4.45 -47.60 -10.22
C ALA A 344 4.85 -46.21 -9.62
N ASP A 345 3.87 -45.31 -9.63
CA ASP A 345 3.69 -44.07 -8.85
C ASP A 345 4.70 -42.91 -9.02
N GLU A 346 4.21 -41.85 -9.69
CA GLU A 346 4.84 -40.53 -9.82
C GLU A 346 4.38 -39.66 -8.63
N GLU A 347 5.28 -39.39 -7.69
CA GLU A 347 5.24 -38.19 -6.84
C GLU A 347 6.42 -37.30 -7.25
N ASP A 348 6.10 -36.05 -7.58
CA ASP A 348 7.07 -35.01 -7.93
C ASP A 348 7.88 -34.60 -6.69
N ASP A 349 9.01 -35.27 -6.46
CA ASP A 349 10.05 -34.80 -5.56
C ASP A 349 10.78 -33.60 -6.19
N MET A 350 10.30 -32.39 -5.90
CA MET A 350 11.12 -31.18 -6.04
C MET A 350 12.22 -31.19 -4.98
N VAL A 351 13.41 -31.59 -5.41
CA VAL A 351 14.68 -31.53 -4.67
C VAL A 351 14.97 -30.08 -4.27
N PHE A 352 14.90 -29.80 -2.96
CA PHE A 352 15.62 -28.66 -2.37
C PHE A 352 16.98 -29.17 -1.91
N GLU A 353 18.04 -28.50 -2.34
CA GLU A 353 19.42 -28.84 -1.99
C GLU A 353 19.59 -28.86 -0.46
N GLU A 354 19.85 -30.06 0.08
CA GLU A 354 20.40 -30.21 1.43
C GLU A 354 21.86 -29.74 1.40
N GLU A 355 22.11 -28.48 1.74
CA GLU A 355 23.43 -28.12 2.24
C GLU A 355 23.59 -28.73 3.64
N GLY A 356 24.19 -29.91 3.66
CA GLY A 356 24.76 -30.50 4.85
C GLY A 356 25.93 -29.65 5.33
N ASN A 357 25.74 -28.94 6.45
CA ASN A 357 26.86 -28.61 7.33
C ASN A 357 26.86 -29.57 8.52
N SER A 358 27.50 -30.72 8.33
CA SER A 358 27.98 -31.57 9.42
C SER A 358 29.17 -30.87 10.09
N GLY A 359 28.93 -30.13 11.16
CA GLY A 359 30.04 -29.62 11.97
C GLY A 359 29.72 -28.47 12.93
N SER A 360 28.95 -28.74 13.99
CA SER A 360 29.19 -28.27 15.37
C SER A 360 27.92 -28.52 16.18
N GLY A 361 28.07 -29.01 17.40
CA GLY A 361 26.95 -29.43 18.23
C GLY A 361 26.16 -28.26 18.80
N ASP A 362 25.27 -27.66 18.02
CA ASP A 362 24.21 -26.78 18.51
C ASP A 362 22.89 -27.10 17.76
N GLY A 363 21.72 -26.87 18.35
CA GLY A 363 20.42 -27.40 17.86
C GLY A 363 20.05 -27.07 16.40
N ARG A 364 18.95 -27.65 15.87
CA ARG A 364 18.54 -27.47 14.46
C ARG A 364 17.56 -26.30 14.30
N LEU A 365 17.92 -25.30 13.50
CA LEU A 365 17.04 -24.21 13.08
C LEU A 365 16.53 -24.48 11.65
N MET A 366 15.22 -24.45 11.46
CA MET A 366 14.56 -24.49 10.15
C MET A 366 14.00 -23.12 9.82
N ILE A 367 14.44 -22.54 8.70
CA ILE A 367 14.05 -21.20 8.25
C ILE A 367 12.98 -21.31 7.18
N PHE A 368 11.99 -20.43 7.24
CA PHE A 368 10.93 -20.28 6.24
C PHE A 368 10.98 -18.89 5.61
N GLN A 369 10.24 -18.69 4.52
CA GLN A 369 10.23 -17.44 3.77
C GLN A 369 10.01 -16.21 4.68
N GLY A 370 10.89 -15.21 4.56
CA GLY A 370 10.96 -13.98 5.36
C GLY A 370 11.75 -14.10 6.68
N GLY A 371 12.25 -15.29 7.02
CA GLY A 371 13.12 -15.55 8.17
C GLY A 371 14.61 -15.67 7.82
N GLU A 372 15.03 -15.34 6.60
CA GLU A 372 16.38 -15.57 6.06
C GLU A 372 17.47 -14.81 6.81
N HIS A 373 17.08 -13.80 7.59
CA HIS A 373 17.97 -12.99 8.42
C HIS A 373 18.17 -13.57 9.83
N LEU A 374 17.50 -14.67 10.18
CA LEU A 374 17.58 -15.26 11.52
C LEU A 374 18.67 -16.32 11.57
N THR A 375 19.67 -16.12 12.43
CA THR A 375 20.67 -17.15 12.76
C THR A 375 20.35 -17.82 14.10
N LEU A 376 20.90 -19.03 14.29
CA LEU A 376 20.72 -19.78 15.53
C LEU A 376 21.23 -19.00 16.75
N ASP A 377 22.44 -18.45 16.65
CA ASP A 377 23.09 -17.70 17.72
C ASP A 377 22.32 -16.44 18.08
N GLU A 378 21.76 -15.73 17.10
CA GLU A 378 20.93 -14.54 17.35
C GLU A 378 19.64 -14.88 18.09
N VAL A 379 18.96 -15.96 17.69
CA VAL A 379 17.70 -16.39 18.31
C VAL A 379 17.93 -16.82 19.76
N LEU A 380 18.98 -17.60 20.03
CA LEU A 380 19.25 -18.13 21.37
C LEU A 380 19.81 -17.07 22.34
N ASN A 381 20.55 -16.08 21.84
CA ASN A 381 21.10 -14.99 22.66
C ASN A 381 20.15 -13.79 22.82
N ALA A 382 18.99 -13.81 22.17
CA ALA A 382 18.03 -12.72 22.23
C ALA A 382 17.47 -12.51 23.65
N THR A 383 17.38 -11.26 24.08
CA THR A 383 16.75 -10.93 25.38
C THR A 383 15.23 -10.97 25.23
N GLY A 384 14.56 -11.80 26.03
CA GLY A 384 13.11 -12.01 25.96
C GLY A 384 12.33 -11.39 27.12
N GLN A 385 11.22 -10.73 26.81
CA GLN A 385 10.17 -10.33 27.76
C GLN A 385 8.96 -11.25 27.58
N VAL A 386 8.43 -11.82 28.67
CA VAL A 386 7.21 -12.66 28.62
C VAL A 386 6.01 -11.80 28.21
N LEU A 387 5.31 -12.22 27.17
CA LEU A 387 4.04 -11.63 26.73
C LEU A 387 2.84 -12.44 27.25
N GLU A 388 2.89 -13.76 27.12
CA GLU A 388 1.78 -14.64 27.45
C GLU A 388 2.27 -16.01 27.94
N LYS A 389 1.52 -16.62 28.86
CA LYS A 389 1.69 -18.02 29.27
C LYS A 389 0.42 -18.79 28.94
N THR A 390 0.56 -19.87 28.19
CA THR A 390 -0.53 -20.80 27.88
C THR A 390 -0.25 -22.17 28.53
N SER A 391 -1.20 -23.09 28.44
CA SER A 391 -1.01 -24.46 28.93
C SER A 391 0.11 -25.21 28.21
N TYR A 392 0.39 -24.84 26.96
CA TYR A 392 1.29 -25.56 26.06
C TYR A 392 2.59 -24.82 25.74
N GLY A 393 2.75 -23.57 26.18
CA GLY A 393 3.97 -22.80 25.95
C GLY A 393 3.97 -21.41 26.57
N THR A 394 5.07 -20.69 26.39
CA THR A 394 5.22 -19.29 26.80
C THR A 394 5.65 -18.46 25.59
N VAL A 395 4.99 -17.33 25.38
CA VAL A 395 5.30 -16.36 24.33
C VAL A 395 6.20 -15.28 24.89
N TYR A 396 7.28 -14.99 24.17
CA TYR A 396 8.21 -13.93 24.48
C TYR A 396 8.28 -12.94 23.32
N LYS A 397 8.37 -11.66 23.66
CA LYS A 397 8.93 -10.63 22.79
C LYS A 397 10.43 -10.71 22.94
N ALA A 398 11.15 -11.07 21.88
CA ALA A 398 12.61 -11.10 21.93
C ALA A 398 13.20 -10.01 21.05
N LYS A 399 14.22 -9.34 21.57
CA LYS A 399 14.98 -8.32 20.85
C LYS A 399 16.27 -8.94 20.31
N LEU A 400 16.43 -8.87 18.99
CA LEU A 400 17.60 -9.33 18.27
C LEU A 400 18.75 -8.31 18.39
N ALA A 401 19.98 -8.76 18.08
CA ALA A 401 21.19 -7.93 18.21
C ALA A 401 21.21 -6.72 17.27
N ASP A 402 20.57 -6.83 16.10
CA ASP A 402 20.39 -5.76 15.12
C ASP A 402 19.33 -4.72 15.54
N GLY A 403 18.67 -4.93 16.68
CA GLY A 403 17.58 -4.09 17.18
C GLY A 403 16.19 -4.51 16.72
N GLY A 404 16.07 -5.52 15.85
CA GLY A 404 14.81 -6.12 15.44
C GLY A 404 14.06 -6.79 16.60
N ASN A 405 12.75 -6.98 16.45
CA ASN A 405 11.94 -7.70 17.43
C ASN A 405 11.28 -8.92 16.75
N ILE A 406 11.26 -10.05 17.45
CA ILE A 406 10.55 -11.27 17.05
C ILE A 406 9.63 -11.74 18.17
N ALA A 407 8.57 -12.44 17.81
CA ALA A 407 7.72 -13.14 18.76
C ALA A 407 8.10 -14.62 18.74
N LEU A 408 8.56 -15.15 19.87
CA LEU A 408 8.93 -16.57 19.98
C LEU A 408 8.06 -17.27 20.99
N ARG A 409 7.60 -18.47 20.63
CA ARG A 409 6.86 -19.34 21.51
C ARG A 409 7.71 -20.54 21.87
N LEU A 410 8.09 -20.61 23.14
CA LEU A 410 8.70 -21.80 23.72
C LEU A 410 7.61 -22.78 24.10
N LEU A 411 7.58 -23.91 23.42
CA LEU A 411 6.66 -25.00 23.74
C LEU A 411 7.13 -25.70 25.02
N ARG A 412 6.17 -26.02 25.88
CA ARG A 412 6.44 -26.79 27.10
C ARG A 412 6.93 -28.20 26.72
N GLU A 413 7.86 -28.73 27.49
CA GLU A 413 8.31 -30.10 27.32
C GLU A 413 7.12 -31.08 27.39
N GLY A 414 7.07 -32.03 26.45
CA GLY A 414 5.97 -32.99 26.33
C GLY A 414 4.63 -32.46 25.80
N SER A 415 4.50 -31.17 25.45
CA SER A 415 3.24 -30.64 24.90
C SER A 415 3.05 -30.93 23.41
N CYS A 416 4.15 -31.04 22.68
CA CYS A 416 4.18 -31.24 21.24
C CYS A 416 4.61 -32.67 20.89
N LYS A 417 4.01 -33.23 19.84
CA LYS A 417 4.31 -34.58 19.30
C LYS A 417 5.80 -34.76 19.03
N ASP A 418 6.20 -36.03 18.91
CA ASP A 418 7.57 -36.42 18.60
C ASP A 418 8.02 -35.89 17.23
N GLN A 419 9.34 -35.90 17.02
CA GLN A 419 9.99 -35.21 15.90
C GLN A 419 9.38 -35.58 14.55
N ASP A 420 9.20 -36.87 14.27
CA ASP A 420 8.75 -37.35 12.96
C ASP A 420 7.29 -36.95 12.65
N GLU A 421 6.45 -36.79 13.68
CA GLU A 421 5.05 -36.38 13.50
C GLU A 421 4.86 -34.87 13.46
N CYS A 422 5.75 -34.10 14.10
CA CYS A 422 5.66 -32.65 14.18
C CYS A 422 6.20 -31.97 12.91
N LEU A 423 7.31 -32.48 12.36
CA LEU A 423 8.00 -31.86 11.22
C LEU A 423 7.11 -31.65 9.97
N PRO A 424 6.26 -32.59 9.54
CA PRO A 424 5.38 -32.37 8.39
C PRO A 424 4.41 -31.20 8.61
N VAL A 425 3.82 -31.10 9.80
CA VAL A 425 2.90 -30.02 10.16
C VAL A 425 3.66 -28.68 10.25
N ILE A 426 4.85 -28.66 10.83
CA ILE A 426 5.72 -27.47 10.87
C ILE A 426 6.08 -26.99 9.47
N ARG A 427 6.42 -27.89 8.55
CA ARG A 427 6.68 -27.54 7.14
C ARG A 427 5.45 -26.97 6.47
N GLN A 428 4.27 -27.55 6.72
CA GLN A 428 3.01 -27.03 6.18
C GLN A 428 2.72 -25.62 6.72
N LEU A 429 2.83 -25.40 8.04
CA LEU A 429 2.67 -24.09 8.68
C LEU A 429 3.68 -23.07 8.14
N GLY A 430 4.94 -23.50 7.96
CA GLY A 430 6.01 -22.69 7.40
C GLY A 430 5.78 -22.23 5.97
N ARG A 431 4.95 -22.93 5.18
CA ARG A 431 4.58 -22.55 3.80
C ARG A 431 3.42 -21.56 3.72
N VAL A 432 2.56 -21.45 4.74
CA VAL A 432 1.36 -20.60 4.69
C VAL A 432 1.74 -19.12 4.69
N ARG A 433 1.30 -18.36 3.68
CA ARG A 433 1.57 -16.92 3.54
C ARG A 433 0.30 -16.19 3.12
N HIS A 434 -0.15 -15.28 3.98
CA HIS A 434 -1.31 -14.43 3.71
C HIS A 434 -1.21 -13.15 4.54
N GLU A 435 -1.73 -12.03 4.04
CA GLU A 435 -1.65 -10.73 4.73
C GLU A 435 -2.37 -10.72 6.08
N ASN A 436 -3.42 -11.55 6.22
CA ASN A 436 -4.23 -11.70 7.43
C ASN A 436 -3.88 -12.94 8.28
N LEU A 437 -2.71 -13.55 8.10
CA LEU A 437 -2.23 -14.67 8.91
C LEU A 437 -0.84 -14.37 9.49
N ALA A 438 -0.61 -14.77 10.74
CA ALA A 438 0.71 -14.61 11.37
C ALA A 438 1.70 -15.68 10.84
N ALA A 439 2.58 -15.29 9.93
CA ALA A 439 3.49 -16.21 9.26
C ALA A 439 4.60 -16.76 10.18
N LEU A 440 4.78 -18.08 10.18
CA LEU A 440 5.91 -18.74 10.84
C LEU A 440 7.20 -18.45 10.05
N ARG A 441 8.19 -17.83 10.70
CA ARG A 441 9.47 -17.44 10.11
C ARG A 441 10.56 -18.47 10.33
N ALA A 442 10.57 -19.11 11.49
CA ALA A 442 11.50 -20.19 11.77
C ALA A 442 10.96 -21.14 12.84
N PHE A 443 11.52 -22.34 12.87
CA PHE A 443 11.31 -23.33 13.93
C PHE A 443 12.67 -23.81 14.42
N TYR A 444 12.87 -23.78 15.74
CA TYR A 444 14.09 -24.31 16.35
C TYR A 444 13.77 -25.56 17.16
N GLN A 445 14.65 -26.55 17.04
CA GLN A 445 14.68 -27.74 17.87
C GLN A 445 16.03 -27.85 18.58
N GLY A 446 16.00 -27.72 19.90
CA GLY A 446 17.15 -27.88 20.78
C GLY A 446 17.50 -29.34 21.03
N LYS A 447 18.74 -29.57 21.47
CA LYS A 447 19.25 -30.93 21.73
C LYS A 447 18.54 -31.63 22.88
N ARG A 448 17.98 -30.88 23.82
CA ARG A 448 17.27 -31.44 24.98
C ARG A 448 15.77 -31.55 24.71
N GLY A 449 15.34 -31.35 23.46
CA GLY A 449 13.94 -31.44 23.04
C GLY A 449 13.20 -30.12 23.13
N GLU A 450 13.87 -28.99 23.39
CA GLU A 450 13.26 -27.66 23.36
C GLU A 450 12.74 -27.35 21.96
N LYS A 451 11.52 -26.82 21.86
CA LYS A 451 10.90 -26.46 20.57
C LYS A 451 10.46 -25.00 20.60
N LEU A 452 10.95 -24.20 19.66
CA LEU A 452 10.58 -22.79 19.50
C LEU A 452 9.86 -22.58 18.17
N LEU A 453 8.73 -21.87 18.21
CA LEU A 453 8.06 -21.33 17.03
C LEU A 453 8.34 -19.83 16.96
N ILE A 454 8.87 -19.35 15.85
CA ILE A 454 9.34 -17.97 15.69
C ILE A 454 8.50 -17.26 14.64
N TYR A 455 7.90 -16.14 15.02
CA TYR A 455 7.01 -15.31 14.21
C TYR A 455 7.51 -13.87 14.18
N ASP A 456 6.98 -13.08 13.24
CA ASP A 456 7.17 -11.63 13.27
C ASP A 456 6.58 -11.04 14.56
N TYR A 457 7.32 -10.13 15.18
CA TYR A 457 6.74 -9.31 16.25
C TYR A 457 5.94 -8.17 15.63
N HIS A 458 4.65 -8.14 15.95
CA HIS A 458 3.79 -7.01 15.64
C HIS A 458 3.57 -6.20 16.92
N PRO A 459 3.89 -4.87 16.95
CA PRO A 459 3.66 -4.00 18.11
C PRO A 459 2.16 -3.68 18.25
N THR A 460 1.36 -4.72 18.46
CA THR A 460 -0.09 -4.69 18.25
C THR A 460 -0.83 -5.20 19.47
N ARG A 461 -2.10 -4.81 19.60
CA ARG A 461 -3.00 -5.34 20.63
C ARG A 461 -3.80 -6.49 20.05
N THR A 462 -4.24 -7.41 20.90
CA THR A 462 -5.23 -8.40 20.48
C THR A 462 -6.57 -7.71 20.27
N LEU A 463 -7.42 -8.26 19.40
CA LEU A 463 -8.79 -7.78 19.24
C LEU A 463 -9.56 -7.84 20.56
N HIS A 464 -9.24 -8.83 21.41
CA HIS A 464 -9.79 -8.94 22.75
C HIS A 464 -9.50 -7.69 23.60
N ASP A 465 -8.24 -7.25 23.63
CA ASP A 465 -7.85 -6.03 24.35
C ASP A 465 -8.52 -4.80 23.75
N LEU A 466 -8.61 -4.73 22.42
CA LEU A 466 -9.22 -3.59 21.73
C LEU A 466 -10.71 -3.41 22.05
N LEU A 467 -11.46 -4.52 22.17
CA LEU A 467 -12.88 -4.48 22.48
C LEU A 467 -13.15 -4.30 23.99
N HIS A 468 -12.42 -5.02 24.85
CA HIS A 468 -12.81 -5.18 26.26
C HIS A 468 -11.93 -4.43 27.28
N ASP A 469 -10.76 -3.92 26.88
CA ASP A 469 -9.90 -3.16 27.78
C ASP A 469 -10.49 -1.76 28.06
N THR A 470 -10.49 -1.38 29.34
CA THR A 470 -11.06 -0.12 29.84
C THR A 470 -10.00 0.99 29.98
N ARG A 471 -8.74 0.71 29.64
CA ARG A 471 -7.64 1.71 29.68
C ARG A 471 -7.93 2.91 28.77
N ALA A 472 -7.68 4.11 29.28
CA ALA A 472 -7.79 5.37 28.54
C ALA A 472 -6.80 5.43 27.35
N GLY A 473 -7.20 6.09 26.26
CA GLY A 473 -6.37 6.25 25.06
C GLY A 473 -6.47 5.11 24.03
N LYS A 474 -7.47 4.22 24.15
CA LYS A 474 -7.72 3.20 23.12
C LYS A 474 -8.22 3.84 21.81
N PRO A 475 -7.82 3.33 20.64
CA PRO A 475 -8.31 3.82 19.36
C PRO A 475 -9.81 3.53 19.23
N LEU A 476 -10.58 4.51 18.74
CA LEU A 476 -12.02 4.36 18.50
C LEU A 476 -12.27 3.25 17.46
N LEU A 477 -13.11 2.27 17.79
CA LEU A 477 -13.49 1.17 16.89
C LEU A 477 -14.91 1.38 16.37
N ASN A 478 -15.06 2.30 15.42
CA ASN A 478 -16.31 2.49 14.68
C ASN A 478 -16.57 1.32 13.71
N TRP A 479 -17.76 1.29 13.11
CA TRP A 479 -18.15 0.20 12.21
C TRP A 479 -17.15 -0.05 11.06
N PRO A 480 -16.65 0.94 10.30
CA PRO A 480 -15.67 0.70 9.23
C PRO A 480 -14.41 -0.05 9.70
N ARG A 481 -13.86 0.32 10.85
CA ARG A 481 -12.66 -0.35 11.41
C ARG A 481 -12.98 -1.78 11.86
N ARG A 482 -14.12 -1.97 12.53
CA ARG A 482 -14.60 -3.29 12.95
C ARG A 482 -14.90 -4.21 11.77
N HIS A 483 -15.49 -3.67 10.71
CA HIS A 483 -15.73 -4.36 9.45
C HIS A 483 -14.42 -4.78 8.78
N LYS A 484 -13.43 -3.88 8.68
CA LYS A 484 -12.10 -4.18 8.12
C LYS A 484 -11.41 -5.34 8.86
N ILE A 485 -11.49 -5.34 10.19
CA ILE A 485 -10.96 -6.43 11.04
C ILE A 485 -11.68 -7.74 10.75
N ALA A 486 -13.02 -7.72 10.74
CA ALA A 486 -13.84 -8.91 10.47
C ALA A 486 -13.55 -9.50 9.08
N LEU A 487 -13.47 -8.65 8.05
CA LEU A 487 -13.14 -9.04 6.69
C LEU A 487 -11.73 -9.64 6.59
N GLY A 488 -10.74 -9.03 7.26
CA GLY A 488 -9.38 -9.57 7.31
C GLY A 488 -9.31 -10.97 7.93
N VAL A 489 -9.98 -11.18 9.06
CA VAL A 489 -10.05 -12.51 9.69
C VAL A 489 -10.76 -13.52 8.77
N ALA A 490 -11.85 -13.11 8.11
CA ALA A 490 -12.57 -13.96 7.17
C ALA A 490 -11.69 -14.38 5.99
N ARG A 491 -10.95 -13.45 5.38
CA ARG A 491 -9.99 -13.73 4.30
C ARG A 491 -8.88 -14.68 4.72
N GLY A 492 -8.33 -14.48 5.92
CA GLY A 492 -7.32 -15.39 6.49
C GLY A 492 -7.84 -16.82 6.66
N LEU A 493 -9.06 -16.98 7.15
CA LEU A 493 -9.70 -18.30 7.29
C LEU A 493 -10.07 -18.93 5.95
N ALA A 494 -10.60 -18.16 5.00
CA ALA A 494 -10.87 -18.62 3.64
C ALA A 494 -9.59 -19.16 2.99
N HIS A 495 -8.48 -18.42 3.07
CA HIS A 495 -7.19 -18.87 2.58
C HIS A 495 -6.74 -20.21 3.20
N LEU A 496 -6.93 -20.42 4.51
CA LEU A 496 -6.61 -21.70 5.15
C LEU A 496 -7.49 -22.85 4.66
N HIS A 497 -8.79 -22.59 4.42
CA HIS A 497 -9.78 -23.61 4.08
C HIS A 497 -9.73 -24.00 2.60
N THR A 498 -9.52 -23.05 1.69
CA THR A 498 -9.63 -23.28 0.23
C THR A 498 -8.43 -22.75 -0.56
N GLY A 499 -7.63 -21.84 0.00
CA GLY A 499 -6.48 -21.22 -0.69
C GLY A 499 -5.18 -22.00 -0.64
N LEU A 500 -5.12 -23.12 0.08
CA LEU A 500 -3.95 -24.02 0.17
C LEU A 500 -4.21 -25.30 -0.62
N GLU A 501 -3.17 -25.88 -1.23
CA GLU A 501 -3.22 -27.20 -1.89
C GLU A 501 -3.79 -28.27 -0.95
N THR A 502 -3.43 -28.19 0.34
CA THR A 502 -3.95 -29.04 1.40
C THR A 502 -4.68 -28.18 2.43
N PRO A 503 -6.02 -28.23 2.48
CA PRO A 503 -6.82 -27.46 3.42
C PRO A 503 -6.37 -27.63 4.87
N MET A 504 -6.29 -26.52 5.58
CA MET A 504 -5.92 -26.48 6.99
C MET A 504 -7.03 -25.84 7.82
N THR A 505 -7.33 -26.45 8.95
CA THR A 505 -8.22 -25.87 9.96
C THR A 505 -7.39 -25.00 10.89
N HIS A 506 -7.94 -23.85 11.29
CA HIS A 506 -7.31 -23.03 12.31
C HIS A 506 -7.41 -23.71 13.69
N GLY A 507 -8.61 -24.16 14.07
CA GLY A 507 -8.84 -24.93 15.30
C GLY A 507 -8.86 -24.13 16.61
N ASN A 508 -8.64 -22.81 16.58
CA ASN A 508 -8.58 -21.95 17.78
C ASN A 508 -8.89 -20.47 17.46
N VAL A 509 -9.95 -20.23 16.67
CA VAL A 509 -10.38 -18.87 16.30
C VAL A 509 -11.04 -18.20 17.50
N ARG A 510 -10.48 -17.08 17.97
CA ARG A 510 -10.99 -16.27 19.09
C ARG A 510 -10.35 -14.88 19.10
N SER A 511 -10.96 -13.89 19.76
CA SER A 511 -10.46 -12.51 19.74
C SER A 511 -9.05 -12.33 20.34
N LYS A 512 -8.64 -13.20 21.27
CA LYS A 512 -7.28 -13.23 21.84
C LYS A 512 -6.21 -13.63 20.81
N ASN A 513 -6.60 -14.34 19.76
CA ASN A 513 -5.70 -14.85 18.73
C ASN A 513 -5.74 -13.98 17.45
N VAL A 514 -6.48 -12.87 17.46
CA VAL A 514 -6.50 -11.89 16.38
C VAL A 514 -5.61 -10.72 16.77
N LEU A 515 -4.47 -10.57 16.11
CA LEU A 515 -3.57 -9.44 16.28
C LEU A 515 -4.01 -8.30 15.37
N VAL A 516 -4.14 -7.09 15.89
CA VAL A 516 -4.62 -5.93 15.11
C VAL A 516 -3.61 -4.80 15.19
N ASP A 517 -3.07 -4.41 14.03
CA ASP A 517 -2.11 -3.32 13.95
C ASP A 517 -2.72 -1.91 13.99
N GLU A 518 -1.85 -0.90 14.02
CA GLU A 518 -2.23 0.51 14.06
C GLU A 518 -3.08 0.96 12.86
N PHE A 519 -3.04 0.19 11.76
CA PHE A 519 -3.85 0.39 10.56
C PHE A 519 -5.11 -0.50 10.54
N PHE A 520 -5.43 -1.13 11.67
CA PHE A 520 -6.56 -2.04 11.83
C PHE A 520 -6.52 -3.26 10.89
N VAL A 521 -5.33 -3.64 10.41
CA VAL A 521 -5.16 -4.90 9.67
C VAL A 521 -5.11 -6.04 10.66
N ALA A 522 -6.06 -6.96 10.54
CA ALA A 522 -6.15 -8.14 11.37
C ALA A 522 -5.25 -9.27 10.85
N ARG A 523 -4.46 -9.87 11.74
CA ARG A 523 -3.68 -11.09 11.51
C ARG A 523 -4.10 -12.16 12.49
N LEU A 524 -4.62 -13.26 11.98
CA LEU A 524 -5.03 -14.39 12.77
C LEU A 524 -3.81 -15.27 13.08
N ALA A 525 -3.57 -15.51 14.38
CA ALA A 525 -2.41 -16.20 14.91
C ALA A 525 -2.78 -17.57 15.51
N GLU A 526 -1.77 -18.42 15.73
CA GLU A 526 -1.93 -19.78 16.27
C GLU A 526 -2.72 -20.76 15.39
N PHE A 527 -2.82 -20.52 14.08
CA PHE A 527 -3.48 -21.48 13.18
C PHE A 527 -2.72 -22.82 13.15
N GLY A 528 -3.45 -23.94 13.23
CA GLY A 528 -2.90 -25.28 13.10
C GLY A 528 -1.96 -25.73 14.22
N VAL A 529 -1.85 -24.96 15.32
CA VAL A 529 -1.01 -25.30 16.48
C VAL A 529 -1.53 -26.53 17.20
N ASP A 530 -2.86 -26.73 17.24
CA ASP A 530 -3.50 -27.92 17.80
C ASP A 530 -3.01 -29.22 17.15
N LYS A 531 -2.67 -29.18 15.85
CA LYS A 531 -2.15 -30.34 15.10
C LYS A 531 -0.73 -30.75 15.52
N LEU A 532 0.03 -29.82 16.07
CA LEU A 532 1.37 -30.05 16.63
C LEU A 532 1.32 -30.68 18.02
N MET A 533 0.22 -30.49 18.75
CA MET A 533 0.11 -30.86 20.15
C MET A 533 -0.24 -32.34 20.34
N VAL A 534 0.17 -32.90 21.47
CA VAL A 534 -0.33 -34.20 21.92
C VAL A 534 -1.83 -34.10 22.20
N PRO A 535 -2.62 -35.19 22.04
CA PRO A 535 -4.08 -35.14 22.13
C PRO A 535 -4.63 -34.49 23.41
N ALA A 536 -4.00 -34.75 24.57
CA ALA A 536 -4.41 -34.17 25.84
C ALA A 536 -4.33 -32.63 25.86
N VAL A 537 -3.28 -32.08 25.25
CA VAL A 537 -3.06 -30.62 25.16
C VAL A 537 -3.98 -30.00 24.10
N ALA A 538 -4.18 -30.68 22.97
CA ALA A 538 -5.15 -30.25 21.96
C ALA A 538 -6.58 -30.19 22.53
N ASP A 539 -6.98 -31.19 23.32
CA ASP A 539 -8.28 -31.22 24.02
C ASP A 539 -8.39 -30.06 25.03
N GLU A 540 -7.30 -29.70 25.72
CA GLU A 540 -7.25 -28.55 26.62
C GLU A 540 -7.42 -27.23 25.86
N MET A 541 -6.80 -27.07 24.68
CA MET A 541 -7.00 -25.90 23.82
C MET A 541 -8.47 -25.75 23.42
N VAL A 542 -9.12 -26.85 23.02
CA VAL A 542 -10.56 -26.87 22.70
C VAL A 542 -11.41 -26.55 23.94
N SER A 543 -10.99 -27.00 25.12
CA SER A 543 -11.65 -26.67 26.40
C SER A 543 -11.51 -25.20 26.76
N ALA A 544 -10.35 -24.59 26.51
CA ALA A 544 -10.13 -23.16 26.70
C ALA A 544 -11.02 -22.33 25.75
N ALA A 545 -11.10 -22.70 24.46
CA ALA A 545 -12.01 -22.06 23.52
C ALA A 545 -13.49 -22.21 23.94
N LYS A 546 -13.86 -23.33 24.58
CA LYS A 546 -15.19 -23.52 25.19
C LYS A 546 -15.43 -22.56 26.35
N ALA A 547 -14.45 -22.38 27.22
CA ALA A 547 -14.56 -21.46 28.36
C ALA A 547 -14.71 -20.01 27.87
N ASP A 548 -14.03 -19.67 26.78
CA ASP A 548 -14.14 -18.36 26.11
C ASP A 548 -15.40 -18.23 25.22
N GLY A 549 -16.24 -19.26 25.06
CA GLY A 549 -17.52 -19.17 24.34
C GLY A 549 -17.50 -19.45 22.83
N TYR A 550 -16.37 -19.86 22.24
CA TYR A 550 -16.23 -20.06 20.78
C TYR A 550 -16.50 -21.49 20.30
N LYS A 551 -16.80 -22.42 21.22
CA LYS A 551 -16.91 -23.85 20.90
C LYS A 551 -18.20 -24.18 20.14
N ALA A 552 -18.05 -24.72 18.94
CA ALA A 552 -19.15 -25.25 18.14
C ALA A 552 -19.90 -26.41 18.84
N PRO A 553 -21.24 -26.54 18.70
CA PRO A 553 -22.04 -27.57 19.37
C PRO A 553 -21.58 -29.01 19.08
N GLU A 554 -21.18 -29.31 17.84
CA GLU A 554 -20.79 -30.64 17.39
C GLU A 554 -19.43 -31.12 17.94
N LEU A 555 -18.59 -30.20 18.46
CA LEU A 555 -17.33 -30.54 19.13
C LEU A 555 -17.54 -31.22 20.50
N GLN A 556 -18.79 -31.42 20.92
CA GLN A 556 -19.11 -32.37 22.00
C GLN A 556 -19.00 -33.83 21.54
N LYS A 557 -19.24 -34.10 20.25
CA LYS A 557 -19.29 -35.45 19.67
C LYS A 557 -18.04 -35.82 18.88
N MET A 558 -17.47 -34.89 18.10
CA MET A 558 -16.44 -35.22 17.11
C MET A 558 -14.99 -35.12 17.61
N LYS A 559 -14.74 -34.55 18.79
CA LYS A 559 -13.42 -34.29 19.42
C LYS A 559 -12.36 -33.53 18.60
N LYS A 560 -12.43 -33.50 17.26
CA LYS A 560 -11.51 -32.80 16.35
C LYS A 560 -12.19 -31.61 15.66
N CYS A 561 -11.44 -30.53 15.50
CA CYS A 561 -11.85 -29.35 14.73
C CYS A 561 -11.91 -29.65 13.23
N ASN A 562 -12.81 -28.96 12.53
CA ASN A 562 -12.93 -28.96 11.07
C ASN A 562 -13.24 -27.54 10.57
N THR A 563 -13.33 -27.35 9.26
CA THR A 563 -13.59 -26.04 8.64
C THR A 563 -14.92 -25.43 9.12
N ARG A 564 -15.96 -26.26 9.33
CA ARG A 564 -17.27 -25.79 9.83
C ARG A 564 -17.24 -25.38 11.31
N THR A 565 -16.34 -25.94 12.12
CA THR A 565 -16.15 -25.47 13.50
C THR A 565 -15.42 -24.12 13.53
N ASP A 566 -14.51 -23.86 12.59
CA ASP A 566 -13.88 -22.54 12.43
C ASP A 566 -14.91 -21.49 12.00
N VAL A 567 -15.82 -21.82 11.07
CA VAL A 567 -16.92 -20.93 10.66
C VAL A 567 -17.80 -20.55 11.87
N TYR A 568 -18.14 -21.50 12.73
CA TYR A 568 -18.91 -21.22 13.94
C TYR A 568 -18.18 -20.25 14.87
N ALA A 569 -16.89 -20.52 15.12
CA ALA A 569 -16.06 -19.66 15.96
C ALA A 569 -15.90 -18.25 15.36
N PHE A 570 -15.79 -18.14 14.03
CA PHE A 570 -15.84 -16.86 13.33
C PHE A 570 -17.19 -16.15 13.53
N GLY A 571 -18.31 -16.87 13.49
CA GLY A 571 -19.63 -16.29 13.78
C GLY A 571 -19.69 -15.67 15.18
N ILE A 572 -19.16 -16.36 16.19
CA ILE A 572 -19.07 -15.82 17.57
C ILE A 572 -18.16 -14.59 17.62
N LEU A 573 -17.02 -14.63 16.93
CA LEU A 573 -16.11 -13.49 16.81
C LEU A 573 -16.79 -12.28 16.15
N LEU A 574 -17.59 -12.49 15.10
CA LEU A 574 -18.32 -11.43 14.42
C LEU A 574 -19.41 -10.84 15.32
N LEU A 575 -20.11 -11.67 16.10
CA LEU A 575 -21.04 -11.18 17.13
C LEU A 575 -20.33 -10.35 18.20
N GLU A 576 -19.17 -10.79 18.68
CA GLU A 576 -18.36 -10.04 19.64
C GLU A 576 -17.92 -8.67 19.07
N ILE A 577 -17.53 -8.62 17.79
CA ILE A 577 -17.18 -7.38 17.07
C ILE A 577 -18.39 -6.43 16.98
N LEU A 578 -19.58 -6.93 16.66
CA LEU A 578 -20.79 -6.12 16.48
C LEU A 578 -21.37 -5.64 17.82
N MET A 579 -21.35 -6.50 18.84
CA MET A 579 -22.03 -6.27 20.12
C MET A 579 -21.10 -5.66 21.18
N GLY A 580 -19.78 -5.75 21.02
CA GLY A 580 -18.81 -5.29 22.02
C GLY A 580 -18.87 -6.07 23.35
N LYS A 581 -19.52 -7.24 23.35
CA LYS A 581 -19.73 -8.07 24.55
C LYS A 581 -18.87 -9.32 24.49
N LYS A 582 -18.23 -9.65 25.61
CA LYS A 582 -17.39 -10.85 25.72
C LYS A 582 -18.26 -12.11 25.63
N PRO A 583 -17.94 -13.07 24.74
CA PRO A 583 -18.65 -14.34 24.65
C PRO A 583 -18.41 -15.21 25.90
N GLY A 584 -19.40 -16.04 26.25
CA GLY A 584 -19.33 -16.96 27.39
C GLY A 584 -20.62 -17.77 27.57
N LYS A 585 -20.81 -18.33 28.77
CA LYS A 585 -21.95 -19.23 29.06
C LYS A 585 -23.21 -18.53 29.56
N GLY A 586 -23.16 -17.22 29.80
CA GLY A 586 -24.32 -16.43 30.22
C GLY A 586 -24.91 -16.85 31.56
N THR A 587 -24.12 -17.36 32.52
CA THR A 587 -24.65 -17.81 33.82
C THR A 587 -25.09 -16.66 34.75
N GLY A 588 -25.04 -15.41 34.30
CA GLY A 588 -25.50 -14.23 35.06
C GLY A 588 -24.59 -13.82 36.21
N ARG A 589 -23.43 -14.48 36.38
CA ARG A 589 -22.40 -14.11 37.36
C ARG A 589 -21.45 -13.09 36.75
N GLU A 590 -21.06 -12.06 37.51
CA GLU A 590 -20.07 -11.08 37.07
C GLU A 590 -18.79 -11.77 36.56
N GLY A 591 -18.41 -11.49 35.31
CA GLY A 591 -17.23 -12.04 34.65
C GLY A 591 -17.45 -13.28 33.77
N ASP A 592 -18.61 -13.94 33.85
CA ASP A 592 -18.98 -15.06 32.97
C ASP A 592 -19.65 -14.49 31.72
N GLY A 593 -18.89 -14.38 30.62
CA GLY A 593 -19.33 -13.74 29.37
C GLY A 593 -20.70 -14.20 28.85
N ALA A 594 -21.28 -13.46 27.92
CA ALA A 594 -22.65 -13.67 27.47
C ALA A 594 -22.77 -14.72 26.35
N ASP A 595 -23.89 -15.45 26.34
CA ASP A 595 -24.29 -16.30 25.20
C ASP A 595 -24.83 -15.43 24.07
N LEU A 596 -23.92 -14.90 23.23
CA LEU A 596 -24.23 -13.91 22.21
C LEU A 596 -25.32 -14.37 21.22
N PRO A 597 -25.26 -15.58 20.64
CA PRO A 597 -26.34 -16.07 19.76
C PRO A 597 -27.71 -16.07 20.44
N SER A 598 -27.80 -16.43 21.72
CA SER A 598 -29.07 -16.42 22.45
C SER A 598 -29.58 -14.99 22.70
N MET A 599 -28.69 -14.05 23.01
CA MET A 599 -29.07 -12.63 23.14
C MET A 599 -29.66 -12.06 21.84
N VAL A 600 -29.05 -12.38 20.69
CA VAL A 600 -29.56 -11.93 19.39
C VAL A 600 -30.92 -12.56 19.10
N LYS A 601 -31.12 -13.85 19.40
CA LYS A 601 -32.43 -14.50 19.23
C LYS A 601 -33.51 -13.83 20.07
N VAL A 602 -33.23 -13.53 21.33
CA VAL A 602 -34.17 -12.82 22.21
C VAL A 602 -34.49 -11.43 21.65
N ALA A 603 -33.47 -10.66 21.27
CA ALA A 603 -33.66 -9.32 20.71
C ALA A 603 -34.42 -9.30 19.37
N VAL A 604 -34.34 -10.37 18.57
CA VAL A 604 -35.15 -10.52 17.35
C VAL A 604 -36.61 -10.83 17.70
N LEU A 605 -36.86 -11.68 18.71
CA LEU A 605 -38.22 -12.01 19.17
C LEU A 605 -38.91 -10.82 19.84
N GLU A 606 -38.15 -9.99 20.54
CA GLU A 606 -38.62 -8.80 21.25
C GLU A 606 -38.60 -7.53 20.37
N GLU A 607 -38.22 -7.64 19.09
CA GLU A 607 -38.11 -6.52 18.13
C GLU A 607 -37.12 -5.40 18.53
N VAL A 608 -36.21 -5.67 19.47
CA VAL A 608 -35.16 -4.75 19.96
C VAL A 608 -33.79 -5.03 19.33
N THR A 609 -33.76 -5.51 18.09
CA THR A 609 -32.51 -5.92 17.40
C THR A 609 -31.45 -4.81 17.34
N MET A 610 -31.85 -3.54 17.35
CA MET A 610 -30.91 -2.41 17.34
C MET A 610 -30.13 -2.24 18.65
N GLU A 611 -30.67 -2.72 19.77
CA GLU A 611 -30.05 -2.59 21.10
C GLU A 611 -28.92 -3.60 21.33
N VAL A 612 -28.76 -4.59 20.44
CA VAL A 612 -27.68 -5.58 20.55
C VAL A 612 -26.33 -5.02 20.16
N PHE A 613 -26.31 -3.98 19.31
CA PHE A 613 -25.09 -3.40 18.79
C PHE A 613 -24.36 -2.56 19.83
N ASP A 614 -23.03 -2.59 19.78
CA ASP A 614 -22.20 -1.72 20.58
C ASP A 614 -22.49 -0.24 20.23
N VAL A 615 -22.60 0.60 21.24
CA VAL A 615 -22.79 2.05 21.08
C VAL A 615 -21.69 2.65 20.20
N GLU A 616 -20.45 2.18 20.29
CA GLU A 616 -19.35 2.66 19.44
C GLU A 616 -19.53 2.33 17.96
N VAL A 617 -20.18 1.20 17.65
CA VAL A 617 -20.46 0.78 16.28
C VAL A 617 -21.53 1.67 15.66
N LEU A 618 -22.49 2.13 16.47
CA LEU A 618 -23.58 3.02 16.04
C LEU A 618 -23.15 4.50 15.90
N LYS A 619 -21.99 4.90 16.45
CA LYS A 619 -21.52 6.29 16.37
C LYS A 619 -21.25 6.70 14.91
N GLY A 620 -21.93 7.76 14.46
CA GLY A 620 -21.78 8.31 13.12
C GLY A 620 -22.63 7.62 12.05
N ILE A 621 -23.44 6.62 12.42
CA ILE A 621 -24.32 5.90 11.49
C ILE A 621 -25.70 6.55 11.50
N ARG A 622 -26.16 6.99 10.31
CA ARG A 622 -27.50 7.55 10.12
C ARG A 622 -28.57 6.46 9.91
N SER A 623 -28.21 5.39 9.19
CA SER A 623 -29.09 4.25 8.92
C SER A 623 -28.30 2.95 9.00
N PRO A 624 -28.47 2.15 10.08
CA PRO A 624 -27.77 0.88 10.29
C PRO A 624 -28.01 -0.16 9.18
N MET A 625 -29.14 -0.07 8.49
CA MET A 625 -29.46 -0.95 7.37
C MET A 625 -28.72 -0.55 6.09
N GLU A 626 -28.52 0.75 5.84
CA GLU A 626 -27.73 1.24 4.71
C GLU A 626 -26.22 1.06 4.89
N GLU A 627 -25.75 0.99 6.14
CA GLU A 627 -24.33 0.73 6.48
C GLU A 627 -24.01 -0.76 6.63
N GLY A 628 -24.97 -1.67 6.41
CA GLY A 628 -24.73 -3.12 6.38
C GLY A 628 -24.63 -3.83 7.74
N LEU A 629 -24.93 -3.15 8.87
CA LEU A 629 -24.82 -3.75 10.22
C LEU A 629 -25.78 -4.90 10.45
N VAL A 630 -27.04 -4.73 10.04
CA VAL A 630 -28.06 -5.78 10.16
C VAL A 630 -27.70 -6.98 9.29
N GLN A 631 -27.07 -6.75 8.14
CA GLN A 631 -26.64 -7.82 7.24
C GLN A 631 -25.44 -8.59 7.82
N ALA A 632 -24.48 -7.89 8.42
CA ALA A 632 -23.39 -8.51 9.17
C ALA A 632 -23.90 -9.32 10.37
N LEU A 633 -24.92 -8.84 11.09
CA LEU A 633 -25.55 -9.57 12.19
C LEU A 633 -26.23 -10.86 11.70
N LYS A 634 -26.95 -10.81 10.57
CA LYS A 634 -27.55 -11.99 9.92
C LYS A 634 -26.48 -13.01 9.50
N LEU A 635 -25.39 -12.54 8.89
CA LEU A 635 -24.27 -13.39 8.50
C LEU A 635 -23.63 -14.08 9.71
N ALA A 636 -23.41 -13.34 10.81
CA ALA A 636 -22.90 -13.88 12.06
C ALA A 636 -23.80 -15.00 12.60
N MET A 637 -25.13 -14.77 12.62
CA MET A 637 -26.11 -15.76 13.04
C MET A 637 -26.15 -16.99 12.13
N GLY A 638 -25.97 -16.81 10.81
CA GLY A 638 -25.82 -17.91 9.85
C GLY A 638 -24.58 -18.76 10.11
N CYS A 639 -23.46 -18.14 10.43
CA CYS A 639 -22.23 -18.83 10.85
C CYS A 639 -22.42 -19.60 12.17
N CYS A 640 -23.20 -19.05 13.10
CA CYS A 640 -23.52 -19.67 14.40
C CYS A 640 -24.64 -20.73 14.33
N ALA A 641 -25.05 -21.19 13.14
CA ALA A 641 -26.10 -22.19 13.02
C ALA A 641 -25.76 -23.48 13.79
N PRO A 642 -26.72 -24.09 14.51
CA PRO A 642 -26.46 -25.29 15.32
C PRO A 642 -26.10 -26.51 14.45
N VAL A 643 -26.59 -26.55 13.22
CA VAL A 643 -26.28 -27.60 12.25
C VAL A 643 -25.08 -27.16 11.41
N ALA A 644 -24.00 -27.94 11.41
CA ALA A 644 -22.75 -27.57 10.73
C ALA A 644 -22.88 -27.44 9.19
N SER A 645 -23.75 -28.25 8.57
CA SER A 645 -23.92 -28.27 7.11
C SER A 645 -24.61 -27.03 6.54
N VAL A 646 -25.42 -26.31 7.34
CA VAL A 646 -26.13 -25.11 6.86
C VAL A 646 -25.30 -23.83 7.00
N ARG A 647 -24.16 -23.89 7.71
CA ARG A 647 -23.25 -22.75 7.80
C ARG A 647 -22.64 -22.45 6.43
N PRO A 648 -22.44 -21.17 6.07
CA PRO A 648 -21.72 -20.81 4.85
C PRO A 648 -20.26 -21.29 4.91
N ASP A 649 -19.63 -21.46 3.76
CA ASP A 649 -18.17 -21.62 3.69
C ASP A 649 -17.49 -20.24 3.79
N MET A 650 -16.21 -20.20 4.19
CA MET A 650 -15.54 -18.93 4.46
C MET A 650 -15.41 -18.03 3.23
N ASP A 651 -15.33 -18.57 2.01
CA ASP A 651 -15.36 -17.78 0.77
C ASP A 651 -16.69 -17.03 0.59
N GLU A 652 -17.82 -17.68 0.91
CA GLU A 652 -19.14 -17.05 0.87
C GLU A 652 -19.27 -15.98 1.98
N VAL A 653 -18.69 -16.24 3.16
CA VAL A 653 -18.61 -15.24 4.24
C VAL A 653 -17.82 -14.01 3.80
N VAL A 654 -16.66 -14.20 3.16
CA VAL A 654 -15.85 -13.09 2.62
C VAL A 654 -16.65 -12.30 1.59
N LYS A 655 -17.27 -12.98 0.63
CA LYS A 655 -18.08 -12.35 -0.40
C LYS A 655 -19.22 -11.50 0.19
N GLN A 656 -19.97 -12.04 1.15
CA GLN A 656 -21.05 -11.29 1.79
C GLN A 656 -20.52 -10.11 2.61
N LEU A 657 -19.35 -10.21 3.24
CA LEU A 657 -18.75 -9.05 3.92
C LEU A 657 -18.31 -7.99 2.90
N GLU A 658 -17.73 -8.37 1.77
CA GLU A 658 -17.32 -7.44 0.70
C GLU A 658 -18.52 -6.72 0.06
N GLU A 659 -19.63 -7.42 -0.15
CA GLU A 659 -20.88 -6.82 -0.65
C GLU A 659 -21.50 -5.82 0.35
N ASN A 660 -21.23 -5.99 1.64
CA ASN A 660 -21.74 -5.15 2.73
C ASN A 660 -20.70 -4.12 3.24
N ARG A 661 -19.74 -3.73 2.39
CA ARG A 661 -18.71 -2.75 2.76
C ARG A 661 -19.34 -1.40 3.12
N PRO A 662 -19.00 -0.77 4.27
CA PRO A 662 -19.51 0.55 4.61
C PRO A 662 -19.03 1.62 3.62
N ARG A 663 -19.91 2.54 3.22
CA ARG A 663 -19.71 3.48 2.08
C ARG A 663 -18.45 4.37 2.22
N ASN A 664 -18.02 4.68 3.43
CA ASN A 664 -16.84 5.51 3.71
C ASN A 664 -15.52 4.72 3.86
N SER A 665 -15.55 3.40 3.76
CA SER A 665 -14.34 2.56 3.96
C SER A 665 -13.41 2.55 2.74
N ASP A 666 -13.92 2.83 1.54
CA ASP A 666 -13.11 2.85 0.31
C ASP A 666 -12.14 4.03 0.25
N GLU A 667 -12.49 5.21 0.77
CA GLU A 667 -11.58 6.37 0.80
C GLU A 667 -10.49 6.21 1.88
N LEU A 668 -10.86 5.70 3.06
CA LEU A 668 -9.89 5.45 4.14
C LEU A 668 -8.93 4.30 3.78
N GLU A 669 -9.42 3.21 3.19
CA GLU A 669 -8.57 2.08 2.83
C GLU A 669 -7.69 2.38 1.61
N LYS A 670 -8.14 3.21 0.67
CA LYS A 670 -7.28 3.73 -0.42
C LYS A 670 -6.16 4.61 0.12
N CYS A 671 -6.46 5.51 1.06
CA CYS A 671 -5.44 6.34 1.72
C CYS A 671 -4.47 5.48 2.57
N GLU A 672 -4.98 4.53 3.35
CA GLU A 672 -4.16 3.65 4.20
C GLU A 672 -3.31 2.66 3.39
N ASN A 673 -3.83 2.10 2.29
CA ASN A 673 -3.06 1.23 1.39
C ASN A 673 -2.00 2.00 0.60
N TYR A 674 -2.26 3.27 0.25
CA TYR A 674 -1.26 4.17 -0.33
C TYR A 674 -0.14 4.45 0.68
N PHE A 675 -0.50 4.76 1.94
CA PHE A 675 0.45 5.01 3.02
C PHE A 675 1.27 3.75 3.40
N LEU A 676 0.65 2.58 3.47
CA LEU A 676 1.32 1.30 3.75
C LEU A 676 2.19 0.83 2.58
N LYS A 677 1.83 1.12 1.33
CA LYS A 677 2.71 0.89 0.16
C LYS A 677 3.92 1.82 0.21
N LEU A 678 3.73 3.10 0.52
CA LEU A 678 4.84 4.04 0.72
C LEU A 678 5.77 3.59 1.86
N ILE A 679 5.21 3.19 3.00
CA ILE A 679 5.99 2.73 4.16
C ILE A 679 6.70 1.40 3.89
N LYS A 680 6.05 0.42 3.25
CA LYS A 680 6.71 -0.84 2.87
C LYS A 680 7.79 -0.63 1.82
N TYR A 681 7.58 0.28 0.87
CA TYR A 681 8.59 0.66 -0.12
C TYR A 681 9.80 1.32 0.56
N HIS A 682 9.58 2.29 1.45
CA HIS A 682 10.66 2.93 2.20
C HIS A 682 11.34 1.99 3.23
N LEU A 683 10.61 1.13 3.92
CA LEU A 683 11.20 0.15 4.85
C LEU A 683 11.96 -0.96 4.13
N SER A 684 11.51 -1.38 2.94
CA SER A 684 12.26 -2.32 2.10
C SER A 684 13.55 -1.69 1.56
N SER A 685 13.50 -0.43 1.12
CA SER A 685 14.67 0.32 0.67
C SER A 685 15.67 0.57 1.83
N CYS A 686 15.17 1.00 2.99
CA CYS A 686 15.99 1.19 4.20
C CYS A 686 16.61 -0.13 4.70
N LYS A 687 15.92 -1.27 4.63
CA LYS A 687 16.44 -2.56 5.12
C LYS A 687 17.62 -3.06 4.26
N ASP A 688 17.62 -2.77 2.96
CA ASP A 688 18.74 -3.11 2.07
C ASP A 688 19.87 -2.07 2.10
N GLU A 689 19.58 -0.80 2.40
CA GLU A 689 20.59 0.25 2.61
C GLU A 689 21.29 0.18 3.98
N LEU A 690 20.61 -0.29 5.04
CA LEU A 690 21.19 -0.43 6.38
C LEU A 690 21.97 -1.74 6.57
N LYS A 691 21.77 -2.79 5.76
CA LYS A 691 22.56 -4.05 5.82
C LYS A 691 24.09 -3.83 5.87
N PRO A 692 24.71 -3.05 4.96
CA PRO A 692 26.15 -2.80 5.02
C PRO A 692 26.58 -1.95 6.24
N SER A 693 25.71 -1.07 6.73
CA SER A 693 25.97 -0.24 7.91
C SER A 693 25.86 -1.03 9.21
N ILE A 694 24.87 -1.91 9.34
CA ILE A 694 24.71 -2.85 10.46
C ILE A 694 25.86 -3.87 10.47
N ALA A 695 26.28 -4.37 9.30
CA ALA A 695 27.47 -5.23 9.18
C ALA A 695 28.76 -4.50 9.61
N ARG A 696 28.94 -3.23 9.22
CA ARG A 696 30.08 -2.40 9.66
C ARG A 696 30.05 -2.09 11.15
N ILE A 697 28.86 -1.83 11.73
CA ILE A 697 28.69 -1.62 13.17
C ILE A 697 28.96 -2.92 13.93
N GLY A 698 28.48 -4.07 13.45
CA GLY A 698 28.79 -5.39 14.03
C GLY A 698 30.30 -5.66 14.01
N THR A 699 30.96 -5.39 12.88
CA THR A 699 32.42 -5.53 12.74
C THR A 699 33.17 -4.56 13.67
N PHE A 700 32.66 -3.34 13.86
CA PHE A 700 33.23 -2.34 14.76
C PHE A 700 33.05 -2.72 16.24
N VAL A 701 31.87 -3.22 16.63
CA VAL A 701 31.59 -3.72 17.98
C VAL A 701 32.44 -4.95 18.30
N GLU A 702 32.65 -5.85 17.34
CA GLU A 702 33.48 -7.03 17.54
C GLU A 702 34.97 -6.69 17.60
N ASN A 703 35.43 -5.70 16.83
CA ASN A 703 36.77 -5.14 16.96
C ASN A 703 36.98 -4.42 18.31
N LEU A 704 35.97 -3.71 18.82
CA LEU A 704 36.01 -3.09 20.15
C LEU A 704 36.04 -4.15 21.26
N LYS A 705 35.29 -5.26 21.13
CA LYS A 705 35.39 -6.39 22.07
C LYS A 705 36.79 -7.01 22.07
N ARG A 706 37.37 -7.27 20.89
CA ARG A 706 38.75 -7.78 20.76
C ARG A 706 39.81 -6.82 21.30
N LEU A 707 39.61 -5.51 21.16
CA LEU A 707 40.48 -4.48 21.74
C LEU A 707 40.37 -4.43 23.27
N ASN A 708 39.16 -4.59 23.81
CA ASN A 708 38.94 -4.65 25.26
C ASN A 708 39.56 -5.92 25.88
N GLU A 709 39.43 -7.08 25.22
CA GLU A 709 40.08 -8.33 25.62
C GLU A 709 41.62 -8.25 25.54
N ARG A 710 42.16 -7.54 24.53
CA ARG A 710 43.60 -7.24 24.41
C ARG A 710 44.09 -6.26 25.49
N SER A 711 43.28 -5.28 25.86
CA SER A 711 43.59 -4.35 26.97
C SER A 711 43.61 -5.07 28.32
N GLN A 712 42.65 -5.97 28.56
CA GLN A 712 42.61 -6.76 29.80
C GLN A 712 43.72 -7.82 29.87
N THR A 713 44.19 -8.34 28.74
CA THR A 713 45.36 -9.23 28.70
C THR A 713 46.68 -8.47 28.84
N MET A 714 46.77 -7.22 28.36
CA MET A 714 47.94 -6.35 28.61
C MET A 714 48.03 -5.87 30.07
N GLN A 715 46.91 -5.53 30.71
CA GLN A 715 46.90 -5.22 32.15
C GLN A 715 47.26 -6.43 33.01
N ASN A 716 46.87 -7.65 32.61
CA ASN A 716 47.28 -8.88 33.30
C ASN A 716 48.74 -9.29 33.01
N SER A 717 49.37 -8.79 31.94
CA SER A 717 50.82 -8.98 31.69
C SER A 717 51.67 -7.94 32.41
N ASP A 718 51.19 -6.70 32.58
CA ASP A 718 51.87 -5.67 33.39
C ASP A 718 51.80 -5.98 34.89
N ASP A 719 50.70 -6.59 35.36
CA ASP A 719 50.59 -7.14 36.73
C ASP A 719 51.42 -8.43 36.96
N LYS A 720 51.95 -9.04 35.89
CA LYS A 720 52.89 -10.16 35.96
C LYS A 720 54.36 -9.72 35.92
N ILE A 721 54.66 -8.58 35.31
CA ILE A 721 56.02 -8.00 35.27
C ILE A 721 56.32 -7.20 36.56
N SER A 722 55.31 -6.73 37.29
CA SER A 722 55.47 -6.04 38.57
C SER A 722 55.62 -6.96 39.81
N LYS A 723 55.64 -8.29 39.64
CA LYS A 723 55.77 -9.27 40.75
C LYS A 723 57.07 -10.07 40.80
N GLU A 724 58.05 -9.75 39.94
CA GLU A 724 59.41 -10.31 40.01
C GLU A 724 60.46 -9.20 40.06
N SER A 725 60.53 -8.47 41.17
CA SER A 725 61.80 -7.88 41.64
C SER A 725 61.68 -7.40 43.08
N ASN A 726 62.30 -8.16 43.98
CA ASN A 726 62.74 -7.68 45.29
C ASN A 726 64.25 -7.93 45.29
N PRO A 727 65.09 -6.93 45.65
CA PRO A 727 65.44 -6.85 47.05
C PRO A 727 65.60 -5.43 47.60
N ARG A 728 65.22 -5.29 48.87
CA ARG A 728 65.73 -4.32 49.85
C ARG A 728 67.26 -4.08 49.70
N LYS A 729 67.68 -2.81 49.58
CA LYS A 729 68.66 -2.09 50.46
C LYS A 729 69.31 -0.88 49.76
N PHE A 730 69.68 0.11 50.58
CA PHE A 730 70.48 1.34 50.36
C PHE A 730 69.68 2.55 49.81
N VAL A 731 69.28 3.55 50.62
CA VAL A 731 70.01 4.58 51.41
C VAL A 731 70.48 5.74 50.53
N GLU A 732 69.90 6.94 50.79
CA GLU A 732 70.43 8.32 50.61
C GLU A 732 70.88 8.73 49.19
N GLU A 733 70.60 9.90 48.63
CA GLU A 733 70.65 11.29 49.10
C GLU A 733 70.07 12.18 47.96
N GLU A 734 69.55 13.37 48.33
CA GLU A 734 69.72 14.68 47.65
C GLU A 734 69.50 14.82 46.11
N TYR A 735 68.98 15.90 45.53
CA TYR A 735 68.42 17.20 45.92
C TYR A 735 67.96 17.84 44.59
N LEU A 736 66.98 18.74 44.65
CA LEU A 736 66.71 19.87 43.75
C LEU A 736 66.57 19.60 42.22
N ALA A 737 65.64 20.17 41.48
CA ALA A 737 64.50 21.03 41.77
C ALA A 737 63.89 21.40 40.40
N THR A 738 62.57 21.64 40.43
CA THR A 738 61.87 22.77 39.80
C THR A 738 62.01 22.93 38.27
N GLU A 739 60.97 22.69 37.48
CA GLU A 739 59.65 23.37 37.41
C GLU A 739 59.60 24.10 36.06
N THR A 740 58.73 23.63 35.18
CA THR A 740 57.50 24.33 34.73
C THR A 740 57.76 25.58 33.89
N ASN A 741 57.28 25.58 32.64
CA ASN A 741 55.86 25.71 32.31
C ASN A 741 55.60 25.17 30.89
#